data_AF-A0A6N6Q1I1-F1
#
_entry.id   AF-A0A6N6Q1I1-F1
#
_cell.length_a   1.000
_cell.length_b   1.000
_cell.length_c   1.000
_cell.angle_alpha   90.00
_cell.angle_beta   90.00
_cell.angle_gamma   90.00
#
_symmetry.space_group_name_H-M   'P 1'
#
loop_
_entity.id
_entity.type
_entity.pdbx_description
1 polymer ?
#
loop_
_entity_poly.entity_id
_entity_poly.type
_entity_poly.pdbx_seq_one_letter_code
_entity_poly.pdbx_strand_id
1 'polypeptide(L)'
;MKKILLFLFLVLLSVASAYSQTVNELITQSRTQLELKKPVNANAKAEAALKLAPNNPDANVLVAITRLLTFVDTPACSALMTRLGFGPNGRNIYNWTNAPGKHLNGDLFVPANFSAAELAAFIKTNLVPALRASEANLAKITDKNFVFTFTPAETTSDFLTFDYGDFQLCRAGLNAFQFACRTIASWNLDVQLETIRGYGEHPGTTLDQILAENSKLLTFANVSDLLSAKTDFLAAINLYSEASTFIRARKTGVTRVFNLDSVDLGEESEFRSTLLQVKSSLTAPVVLSTATNVTLDLAKFFSPTVAPRDLLPSVHSLTPALPDPTFGGVVTFGKGITSVTIPKGTTSLGSSAYFGYTNLTTVTIPSSVSDIANEAFQNCTALTSFTVDALNPFYSSEGGVIFNKSKTKLMRYPAAKAGSYTIPNTVTSIRNRAFLECKKLTSVSIPASVTFFRDAFQECTKLTSFTVDPLNPSYSSEGGVIFNKSKTSLIVYPPGKAGDYTIPNGVTSIGNNSWDEFPAFYFCKDLTSVTIPASVTFIKSEAFAGCVGLKSVYFLGNRPQSDWYSESDELYGDYNATVYYIQGKRGWETPYGDRPTVVTPPRDPLTYTTSANSITITGSNPQASGALVIPAKINNLPVTSIGTLAFSGSTGLTSVSIPSSVTSISTNAFSGCTSLTNFTVDPLNASFSSAGGTLFNKAKTSLLRCPLGQIGSYTISNTVTSIGALAFNGCIGLTTIIIPKSLTSITSDTFAGCSGLTSLTVDSLNTTFSSPGGVLYNKAQTSLLVFPSGKMGDYTLSNSVTSISASGFLDCAGLTSLTIPSSVTSIGASAFSGCSGLTSVYFLGNQPTVGTNAFAGNATATVYYIPGKTGWGTSFAGRPAVVTPTNTPLTFTTTGTTITITGSNPKASGALVIPATIYNLPVTSIAAYAFYESSGLKTVTIPKSVTSISETAFGGCTANTGFTVDALNTAYTSVNDVLFNKAQTKLVAFPAGKTGSYTIPAGVASIDAGAFANCLGLTNVTVPTTVTSIGELAFLGCAGLTTVTIHGSLPTIKIGAFAGCTALTSIYFSGNQPTVESNVFLGDRNATVYYVQGKTGWGTSLAGRPTALWKPSAPVSRPDTVVRTIPMLQETPSPIQNPLETVVPLTPSNIVMKNLVVLQTATNSANSVWIPVVSNSVGGEQSQQFYRFRAPILEAAPDLANPVWTPVATNNVTTNQLQRFYRL
;
A
#
# COMPACT_ATOMS: atom_id res chain seq x y z
N MET A 1 -20.69 46.08 -44.38
CA MET A 1 -20.32 44.65 -44.23
C MET A 1 -19.98 44.20 -42.79
N LYS A 2 -19.61 45.09 -41.84
CA LYS A 2 -19.32 44.70 -40.44
C LYS A 2 -20.50 44.75 -39.46
N LYS A 3 -21.74 45.01 -39.91
CA LYS A 3 -22.96 44.97 -39.09
C LYS A 3 -23.91 43.78 -39.40
N ILE A 4 -23.49 42.85 -40.26
CA ILE A 4 -24.24 41.62 -40.58
C ILE A 4 -23.50 40.36 -40.07
N LEU A 5 -22.19 40.45 -39.76
CA LEU A 5 -21.44 39.35 -39.14
C LEU A 5 -21.66 39.25 -37.61
N LEU A 6 -22.19 40.32 -36.98
CA LEU A 6 -22.57 40.34 -35.55
C LEU A 6 -23.97 39.72 -35.32
N PHE A 7 -24.72 39.43 -36.38
CA PHE A 7 -26.10 38.91 -36.32
C PHE A 7 -26.22 37.43 -36.75
N LEU A 8 -25.14 36.82 -37.28
CA LEU A 8 -25.13 35.41 -37.76
C LEU A 8 -24.17 34.47 -37.01
N PHE A 9 -23.36 34.96 -36.05
CA PHE A 9 -22.43 34.10 -35.29
C PHE A 9 -22.84 33.77 -33.83
N LEU A 10 -23.96 34.28 -33.30
CA LEU A 10 -24.45 33.87 -31.98
C LEU A 10 -25.93 33.42 -31.94
N VAL A 11 -26.61 33.39 -33.09
CA VAL A 11 -27.87 32.64 -33.27
C VAL A 11 -27.61 31.13 -33.47
N LEU A 12 -26.36 30.68 -33.56
CA LEU A 12 -26.00 29.27 -33.71
C LEU A 12 -25.45 28.58 -32.45
N LEU A 13 -25.80 29.09 -31.24
CA LEU A 13 -25.75 28.32 -29.98
C LEU A 13 -26.79 28.87 -28.97
N SER A 14 -28.08 28.78 -29.34
CA SER A 14 -29.14 28.37 -28.39
C SER A 14 -29.31 26.86 -28.66
N VAL A 15 -29.33 25.92 -27.72
CA VAL A 15 -30.04 25.85 -26.45
C VAL A 15 -29.25 24.92 -25.52
N ALA A 16 -28.89 25.40 -24.33
CA ALA A 16 -28.92 24.58 -23.13
C ALA A 16 -29.38 25.50 -22.02
N SER A 17 -30.68 25.46 -21.80
CA SER A 17 -31.36 25.91 -20.60
C SER A 17 -30.53 25.59 -19.35
N ALA A 18 -29.96 26.60 -18.69
CA ALA A 18 -29.86 26.53 -17.24
C ALA A 18 -31.22 27.00 -16.73
N TYR A 19 -32.11 26.03 -16.54
CA TYR A 19 -33.44 26.19 -15.96
C TYR A 19 -33.44 27.21 -14.81
N SER A 20 -34.47 28.06 -14.74
CA SER A 20 -34.76 28.85 -13.54
C SER A 20 -34.99 27.88 -12.38
N GLN A 21 -34.19 28.02 -11.33
CA GLN A 21 -34.19 27.08 -10.23
C GLN A 21 -35.02 27.61 -9.05
N THR A 22 -36.07 26.87 -8.68
CA THR A 22 -36.92 27.06 -7.50
C THR A 22 -36.10 27.15 -6.20
N VAL A 23 -36.68 27.66 -5.10
CA VAL A 23 -36.06 27.63 -3.76
C VAL A 23 -35.59 26.21 -3.41
N ASN A 24 -36.34 25.18 -3.80
CA ASN A 24 -35.94 23.78 -3.65
C ASN A 24 -34.75 23.42 -4.55
N GLU A 25 -34.64 23.96 -5.75
CA GLU A 25 -33.47 23.77 -6.62
C GLU A 25 -32.25 24.60 -6.19
N LEU A 26 -32.41 25.74 -5.51
CA LEU A 26 -31.32 26.49 -4.84
C LEU A 26 -30.86 25.81 -3.54
N ILE A 27 -31.78 25.23 -2.76
CA ILE A 27 -31.47 24.32 -1.64
C ILE A 27 -30.78 23.07 -2.18
N THR A 28 -31.28 22.51 -3.29
CA THR A 28 -30.70 21.34 -3.94
C THR A 28 -29.34 21.69 -4.54
N GLN A 29 -29.15 22.82 -5.21
CA GLN A 29 -27.85 23.30 -5.70
C GLN A 29 -26.88 23.65 -4.58
N SER A 30 -27.36 24.16 -3.44
CA SER A 30 -26.54 24.34 -2.24
C SER A 30 -26.10 22.98 -1.69
N ARG A 31 -27.00 21.98 -1.67
CA ARG A 31 -26.67 20.56 -1.37
C ARG A 31 -25.74 19.94 -2.43
N THR A 32 -25.91 20.26 -3.71
CA THR A 32 -25.14 19.75 -4.85
C THR A 32 -23.77 20.43 -4.95
N GLN A 33 -23.63 21.70 -4.56
CA GLN A 33 -22.35 22.41 -4.38
C GLN A 33 -21.62 21.92 -3.13
N LEU A 34 -22.33 21.55 -2.06
CA LEU A 34 -21.81 20.76 -0.93
C LEU A 34 -21.37 19.34 -1.36
N GLU A 35 -22.05 18.73 -2.33
CA GLU A 35 -21.68 17.44 -2.95
C GLU A 35 -20.65 17.56 -4.10
N LEU A 36 -20.40 18.73 -4.69
CA LEU A 36 -19.42 18.94 -5.77
C LEU A 36 -18.11 19.53 -5.25
N LYS A 37 -18.15 20.33 -4.19
CA LYS A 37 -17.00 20.69 -3.35
C LYS A 37 -16.82 19.76 -2.16
N LYS A 38 -17.22 18.49 -2.34
CA LYS A 38 -17.12 17.35 -1.42
C LYS A 38 -16.18 17.59 -0.23
N PRO A 39 -16.72 18.05 0.91
CA PRO A 39 -16.34 17.46 2.17
C PRO A 39 -16.90 16.03 2.25
N VAL A 40 -17.29 15.35 1.17
CA VAL A 40 -17.76 13.94 1.23
C VAL A 40 -16.70 13.02 1.84
N ASN A 41 -15.41 13.30 1.68
CA ASN A 41 -14.37 12.57 2.41
C ASN A 41 -14.17 13.06 3.86
N ALA A 42 -14.50 14.30 4.19
CA ALA A 42 -14.39 14.83 5.56
C ALA A 42 -15.64 14.52 6.41
N ASN A 43 -16.82 14.56 5.80
CA ASN A 43 -18.13 14.24 6.34
C ASN A 43 -18.37 12.74 6.37
N ALA A 44 -18.00 11.93 5.37
CA ALA A 44 -18.04 10.47 5.52
C ALA A 44 -17.05 9.98 6.58
N LYS A 45 -15.93 10.70 6.80
CA LYS A 45 -14.98 10.44 7.89
C LYS A 45 -15.48 10.96 9.25
N ALA A 46 -16.20 12.09 9.30
CA ALA A 46 -16.84 12.58 10.53
C ALA A 46 -18.08 11.75 10.92
N GLU A 47 -18.83 11.24 9.94
CA GLU A 47 -20.01 10.37 10.09
C GLU A 47 -19.60 8.93 10.43
N ALA A 48 -18.44 8.47 9.94
CA ALA A 48 -17.78 7.26 10.44
C ALA A 48 -17.18 7.44 11.85
N ALA A 49 -16.64 8.63 12.17
CA ALA A 49 -16.14 8.96 13.51
C ALA A 49 -17.26 9.03 14.56
N LEU A 50 -18.44 9.54 14.21
CA LEU A 50 -19.63 9.58 15.07
C LEU A 50 -20.29 8.20 15.29
N LYS A 51 -20.14 7.26 14.35
CA LYS A 51 -20.57 5.86 14.52
C LYS A 51 -19.71 5.06 15.51
N LEU A 52 -18.48 5.51 15.78
CA LEU A 52 -17.47 4.75 16.51
C LEU A 52 -17.23 5.23 17.95
N ALA A 53 -17.64 6.45 18.32
CA ALA A 53 -17.61 6.95 19.70
C ALA A 53 -18.74 7.98 19.97
N PRO A 54 -19.98 7.54 20.24
CA PRO A 54 -21.14 8.42 20.41
C PRO A 54 -21.08 9.38 21.64
N ASN A 55 -20.04 9.30 22.48
CA ASN A 55 -19.93 10.00 23.76
C ASN A 55 -18.61 10.80 23.95
N ASN A 56 -17.92 11.24 22.87
CA ASN A 56 -16.67 12.04 22.99
C ASN A 56 -16.96 13.57 22.97
N PRO A 57 -16.76 14.31 24.08
CA PRO A 57 -17.12 15.74 24.17
C PRO A 57 -16.21 16.69 23.37
N ASP A 58 -14.95 16.32 23.07
CA ASP A 58 -14.02 17.16 22.30
C ASP A 58 -14.31 17.10 20.79
N ALA A 59 -14.80 15.96 20.30
CA ALA A 59 -15.34 15.84 18.93
C ALA A 59 -16.59 16.71 18.74
N ASN A 60 -17.42 16.85 19.78
CA ASN A 60 -18.63 17.67 19.74
C ASN A 60 -18.33 19.18 19.68
N VAL A 61 -17.27 19.65 20.35
CA VAL A 61 -16.80 21.05 20.27
C VAL A 61 -16.19 21.35 18.89
N LEU A 62 -15.38 20.43 18.35
CA LEU A 62 -14.80 20.59 17.01
C LEU A 62 -15.88 20.56 15.91
N VAL A 63 -16.88 19.68 15.99
CA VAL A 63 -18.01 19.60 15.03
C VAL A 63 -18.95 20.81 15.13
N ALA A 64 -19.22 21.32 16.34
CA ALA A 64 -19.99 22.54 16.55
C ALA A 64 -19.29 23.79 15.99
N ILE A 65 -17.97 23.91 16.18
CA ILE A 65 -17.15 25.01 15.63
C ILE A 65 -17.04 24.92 14.11
N THR A 66 -16.91 23.71 13.55
CA THR A 66 -16.85 23.51 12.09
C THR A 66 -18.18 23.88 11.42
N ARG A 67 -19.32 23.63 12.08
CA ARG A 67 -20.66 24.08 11.62
C ARG A 67 -20.86 25.60 11.72
N LEU A 68 -20.36 26.26 12.79
CA LEU A 68 -20.37 27.73 12.89
C LEU A 68 -19.50 28.39 11.81
N LEU A 69 -18.41 27.74 11.39
CA LEU A 69 -17.50 28.23 10.34
C LEU A 69 -18.03 28.04 8.91
N THR A 70 -18.95 27.10 8.68
CA THR A 70 -19.63 26.95 7.38
C THR A 70 -20.75 27.98 7.14
N PHE A 71 -21.17 28.71 8.17
CA PHE A 71 -22.30 29.65 8.11
C PHE A 71 -22.03 30.90 7.24
N VAL A 72 -20.77 31.35 7.19
CA VAL A 72 -20.34 32.58 6.50
C VAL A 72 -20.40 32.47 4.97
N ASP A 73 -20.45 31.24 4.45
CA ASP A 73 -20.34 30.94 3.02
C ASP A 73 -21.68 30.59 2.34
N THR A 74 -22.80 30.63 3.07
CA THR A 74 -24.11 30.60 2.42
C THR A 74 -24.31 31.87 1.60
N PRO A 75 -24.90 31.82 0.39
CA PRO A 75 -25.03 33.01 -0.48
C PRO A 75 -25.70 34.21 0.22
N ALA A 76 -26.72 33.95 1.03
CA ALA A 76 -27.43 34.98 1.79
C ALA A 76 -26.57 35.63 2.90
N CYS A 77 -25.79 34.84 3.64
CA CYS A 77 -24.90 35.35 4.70
C CYS A 77 -23.67 36.06 4.10
N SER A 78 -23.13 35.54 3.01
CA SER A 78 -22.02 36.14 2.27
C SER A 78 -22.39 37.50 1.67
N ALA A 79 -23.61 37.64 1.13
CA ALA A 79 -24.16 38.91 0.64
C ALA A 79 -24.41 39.92 1.78
N LEU A 80 -24.99 39.49 2.90
CA LEU A 80 -25.20 40.32 4.11
C LEU A 80 -23.87 40.87 4.67
N MET A 81 -22.88 40.00 4.84
CA MET A 81 -21.56 40.37 5.35
C MET A 81 -20.81 41.31 4.40
N THR A 82 -21.05 41.19 3.08
CA THR A 82 -20.52 42.12 2.07
C THR A 82 -21.14 43.51 2.18
N ARG A 83 -22.43 43.58 2.50
CA ARG A 83 -23.17 44.83 2.69
C ARG A 83 -22.86 45.53 4.01
N LEU A 84 -22.51 44.76 5.05
CA LEU A 84 -22.00 45.27 6.34
C LEU A 84 -20.52 45.69 6.29
N GLY A 85 -19.89 45.69 5.10
CA GLY A 85 -18.56 46.24 4.85
C GLY A 85 -17.40 45.25 4.98
N PHE A 86 -17.67 43.96 5.19
CA PHE A 86 -16.62 42.94 5.15
C PHE A 86 -16.39 42.54 3.68
N GLY A 87 -15.20 42.16 3.23
CA GLY A 87 -14.97 41.65 1.84
C GLY A 87 -15.09 40.12 1.73
N PRO A 88 -15.37 39.52 0.56
CA PRO A 88 -15.48 38.06 0.41
C PRO A 88 -14.16 37.31 0.71
N ASN A 89 -13.04 37.97 0.47
CA ASN A 89 -11.70 37.42 0.69
C ASN A 89 -11.35 37.46 2.19
N GLY A 90 -11.14 36.28 2.80
CA GLY A 90 -10.73 36.14 4.20
C GLY A 90 -11.80 35.59 5.16
N ARG A 91 -12.96 35.17 4.65
CA ARG A 91 -14.08 34.69 5.50
C ARG A 91 -14.20 33.17 5.64
N ASN A 92 -13.64 32.40 4.71
CA ASN A 92 -13.58 30.93 4.75
C ASN A 92 -12.14 30.45 4.51
N ILE A 93 -11.59 29.74 5.49
CA ILE A 93 -10.25 29.14 5.46
C ILE A 93 -10.16 28.00 4.43
N TYR A 94 -11.27 27.33 4.11
CA TYR A 94 -11.33 26.14 3.26
C TYR A 94 -11.58 26.44 1.77
N ASN A 95 -11.85 27.68 1.39
CA ASN A 95 -11.88 28.09 -0.03
C ASN A 95 -10.49 28.51 -0.54
N TRP A 96 -9.44 28.25 0.25
CA TRP A 96 -8.04 28.37 -0.16
C TRP A 96 -7.63 27.13 -0.95
N THR A 97 -8.21 26.94 -2.13
CA THR A 97 -7.90 25.79 -2.97
C THR A 97 -6.90 26.18 -4.06
N ASN A 98 -5.62 26.19 -3.64
CA ASN A 98 -4.35 26.13 -4.40
C ASN A 98 -3.50 27.41 -4.58
N ALA A 99 -3.82 28.51 -3.89
CA ALA A 99 -2.89 29.54 -3.38
C ALA A 99 -3.72 30.60 -2.62
N PRO A 100 -3.21 31.22 -1.53
CA PRO A 100 -3.91 32.31 -0.84
C PRO A 100 -4.25 33.48 -1.78
N GLY A 101 -5.39 34.14 -1.53
CA GLY A 101 -5.82 35.31 -2.30
C GLY A 101 -4.77 36.43 -2.27
N LYS A 102 -4.51 37.03 -3.44
CA LYS A 102 -3.60 38.18 -3.62
C LYS A 102 -4.36 39.49 -3.40
N HIS A 103 -3.67 40.53 -2.92
CA HIS A 103 -4.21 41.90 -3.00
C HIS A 103 -4.22 42.41 -4.46
N LEU A 104 -4.94 43.49 -4.77
CA LEU A 104 -5.10 44.05 -6.14
C LEU A 104 -3.79 44.40 -6.87
N ASN A 105 -2.67 44.38 -6.16
CA ASN A 105 -1.32 44.71 -6.59
C ASN A 105 -0.38 43.48 -6.61
N GLY A 106 -0.89 42.27 -6.40
CA GLY A 106 -0.21 41.02 -6.76
C GLY A 106 0.51 40.25 -5.66
N ASP A 107 0.59 40.77 -4.43
CA ASP A 107 1.24 40.06 -3.30
C ASP A 107 0.27 39.13 -2.54
N LEU A 108 0.78 37.96 -2.14
CA LEU A 108 0.10 36.91 -1.38
C LEU A 108 -0.02 37.25 0.11
N PHE A 109 -1.17 36.96 0.73
CA PHE A 109 -1.28 36.88 2.18
C PHE A 109 -0.75 35.53 2.70
N VAL A 110 0.34 35.60 3.47
CA VAL A 110 1.12 34.54 4.15
C VAL A 110 2.24 33.89 3.29
N PRO A 111 3.52 34.30 3.50
CA PRO A 111 4.69 33.69 2.85
C PRO A 111 4.99 32.29 3.38
N ALA A 112 5.65 31.46 2.56
CA ALA A 112 6.06 30.08 2.85
C ALA A 112 7.06 29.88 4.02
N ASN A 113 7.33 30.93 4.80
CA ASN A 113 8.38 30.96 5.83
C ASN A 113 7.85 31.35 7.22
N PHE A 114 6.53 31.38 7.43
CA PHE A 114 5.97 31.57 8.76
C PHE A 114 6.02 30.26 9.56
N SER A 115 6.77 30.25 10.67
CA SER A 115 6.70 29.23 11.71
C SER A 115 5.33 29.24 12.40
N ALA A 116 4.94 28.13 13.04
CA ALA A 116 3.69 28.12 13.83
C ALA A 116 3.69 29.15 14.96
N ALA A 117 4.85 29.61 15.41
CA ALA A 117 4.97 30.75 16.30
C ALA A 117 4.54 32.06 15.65
N GLU A 118 4.97 32.30 14.41
CA GLU A 118 4.60 33.50 13.66
C GLU A 118 3.13 33.44 13.20
N LEU A 119 2.58 32.26 12.89
CA LEU A 119 1.17 32.09 12.52
C LEU A 119 0.22 32.18 13.72
N ALA A 120 0.57 31.55 14.85
CA ALA A 120 -0.17 31.73 16.10
C ALA A 120 -0.11 33.19 16.58
N ALA A 121 1.03 33.86 16.42
CA ALA A 121 1.16 35.29 16.66
C ALA A 121 0.24 36.09 15.71
N PHE A 122 0.25 35.82 14.40
CA PHE A 122 -0.60 36.49 13.42
C PHE A 122 -2.10 36.36 13.74
N ILE A 123 -2.56 35.16 14.11
CA ILE A 123 -3.95 34.92 14.52
C ILE A 123 -4.30 35.76 15.75
N LYS A 124 -3.42 35.78 16.77
CA LYS A 124 -3.65 36.54 18.00
C LYS A 124 -3.58 38.06 17.82
N THR A 125 -2.70 38.56 16.95
CA THR A 125 -2.46 40.00 16.78
C THR A 125 -3.27 40.64 15.67
N ASN A 126 -3.80 39.87 14.70
CA ASN A 126 -4.53 40.41 13.55
C ASN A 126 -5.96 39.87 13.45
N LEU A 127 -6.15 38.55 13.52
CA LEU A 127 -7.47 37.94 13.33
C LEU A 127 -8.38 38.12 14.56
N VAL A 128 -7.88 37.84 15.76
CA VAL A 128 -8.66 37.99 17.00
C VAL A 128 -9.09 39.45 17.25
N PRO A 129 -8.24 40.48 17.01
CA PRO A 129 -8.68 41.88 17.07
C PRO A 129 -9.70 42.24 15.99
N ALA A 130 -9.58 41.69 14.77
CA ALA A 130 -10.56 41.92 13.70
C ALA A 130 -11.93 41.29 14.04
N LEU A 131 -11.95 40.07 14.59
CA LEU A 131 -13.17 39.42 15.07
C LEU A 131 -13.80 40.19 16.23
N ARG A 132 -12.99 40.68 17.17
CA ARG A 132 -13.45 41.59 18.24
C ARG A 132 -14.03 42.88 17.68
N ALA A 133 -13.42 43.46 16.66
CA ALA A 133 -13.93 44.66 16.01
C ALA A 133 -15.24 44.40 15.25
N SER A 134 -15.37 43.25 14.57
CA SER A 134 -16.62 42.81 13.92
C SER A 134 -17.74 42.59 14.93
N GLU A 135 -17.44 41.90 16.03
CA GLU A 135 -18.36 41.69 17.14
C GLU A 135 -18.79 43.02 17.74
N ALA A 136 -17.84 43.92 18.04
CA ALA A 136 -18.11 45.25 18.57
C ALA A 136 -18.90 46.14 17.61
N ASN A 137 -18.76 45.95 16.30
CA ASN A 137 -19.57 46.65 15.30
C ASN A 137 -21.00 46.13 15.26
N LEU A 138 -21.20 44.82 15.30
CA LEU A 138 -22.55 44.24 15.39
C LEU A 138 -23.20 44.55 16.75
N ALA A 139 -22.41 44.67 17.82
CA ALA A 139 -22.87 45.06 19.16
C ALA A 139 -23.48 46.46 19.21
N LYS A 140 -23.16 47.34 18.24
CA LYS A 140 -23.77 48.68 18.12
C LYS A 140 -25.24 48.60 17.72
N ILE A 141 -25.69 47.49 17.13
CA ILE A 141 -27.10 47.25 16.84
C ILE A 141 -27.75 46.79 18.14
N THR A 142 -28.38 47.73 18.84
CA THR A 142 -28.99 47.53 20.17
C THR A 142 -30.51 47.59 20.16
N ASP A 143 -31.11 48.08 19.06
CA ASP A 143 -32.56 48.19 18.94
C ASP A 143 -33.20 46.82 18.69
N LYS A 144 -33.98 46.37 19.68
CA LYS A 144 -34.71 45.10 19.64
C LYS A 144 -35.79 45.09 18.56
N ASN A 145 -36.23 46.23 18.04
CA ASN A 145 -37.22 46.30 16.96
C ASN A 145 -36.58 46.35 15.56
N PHE A 146 -35.26 46.20 15.47
CA PHE A 146 -34.54 46.22 14.19
C PHE A 146 -34.99 45.06 13.29
N VAL A 147 -35.46 45.39 12.09
CA VAL A 147 -35.90 44.43 11.08
C VAL A 147 -35.40 44.90 9.71
N PHE A 148 -34.68 44.03 9.00
CA PHE A 148 -34.14 44.25 7.67
C PHE A 148 -34.68 43.19 6.72
N THR A 149 -35.45 43.59 5.72
CA THR A 149 -36.05 42.66 4.76
C THR A 149 -35.35 42.74 3.43
N PHE A 150 -34.78 41.62 2.98
CA PHE A 150 -34.26 41.45 1.64
C PHE A 150 -35.44 41.32 0.67
N THR A 151 -35.34 42.05 -0.44
CA THR A 151 -36.35 42.07 -1.48
C THR A 151 -36.28 40.82 -2.36
N PRO A 152 -37.35 40.45 -3.07
CA PRO A 152 -37.35 39.33 -4.01
C PRO A 152 -36.32 39.45 -5.13
N ALA A 153 -35.82 40.66 -5.43
CA ALA A 153 -34.72 40.87 -6.37
C ALA A 153 -33.36 40.44 -5.79
N GLU A 154 -33.22 40.43 -4.47
CA GLU A 154 -31.98 40.08 -3.74
C GLU A 154 -31.98 38.61 -3.29
N THR A 155 -33.14 37.98 -3.18
CA THR A 155 -33.34 36.58 -2.76
C THR A 155 -33.96 35.70 -3.86
N THR A 156 -34.31 36.30 -4.99
CA THR A 156 -34.79 35.67 -6.23
C THR A 156 -36.06 34.82 -6.12
N SER A 157 -36.95 35.06 -5.15
CA SER A 157 -38.41 34.74 -5.29
C SER A 157 -39.30 35.20 -4.12
N ASP A 158 -38.81 35.34 -2.89
CA ASP A 158 -39.64 35.75 -1.74
C ASP A 158 -38.92 36.73 -0.80
N PHE A 159 -39.68 37.59 -0.12
CA PHE A 159 -39.12 38.52 0.89
C PHE A 159 -38.53 37.73 2.08
N LEU A 160 -37.25 37.97 2.40
CA LEU A 160 -36.56 37.32 3.51
C LEU A 160 -36.23 38.35 4.58
N THR A 161 -36.71 38.15 5.80
CA THR A 161 -36.54 39.15 6.86
C THR A 161 -35.50 38.71 7.89
N PHE A 162 -34.58 39.62 8.26
CA PHE A 162 -33.48 39.46 9.21
C PHE A 162 -33.63 40.50 10.32
N ASP A 163 -33.66 40.09 11.58
CA ASP A 163 -33.93 41.01 12.70
C ASP A 163 -32.89 40.94 13.82
N TYR A 164 -33.14 41.70 14.89
CA TYR A 164 -32.29 41.77 16.06
C TYR A 164 -31.87 40.40 16.64
N GLY A 165 -32.78 39.43 16.70
CA GLY A 165 -32.47 38.08 17.18
C GLY A 165 -31.49 37.34 16.27
N ASP A 166 -31.60 37.55 14.96
CA ASP A 166 -30.69 36.96 13.98
C ASP A 166 -29.28 37.60 14.10
N PHE A 167 -29.20 38.90 14.39
CA PHE A 167 -27.92 39.57 14.70
C PHE A 167 -27.27 39.06 15.97
N GLN A 168 -28.03 38.87 17.05
CA GLN A 168 -27.47 38.34 18.30
C GLN A 168 -26.94 36.91 18.13
N LEU A 169 -27.59 36.11 17.27
CA LEU A 169 -27.10 34.77 16.94
C LEU A 169 -25.78 34.81 16.15
N CYS A 170 -25.64 35.73 15.19
CA CYS A 170 -24.38 35.97 14.49
C CYS A 170 -23.25 36.43 15.44
N ARG A 171 -23.57 37.29 16.41
CA ARG A 171 -22.61 37.73 17.44
C ARG A 171 -22.21 36.61 18.39
N ALA A 172 -23.14 35.72 18.75
CA ALA A 172 -22.83 34.52 19.52
C ALA A 172 -21.81 33.64 18.77
N GLY A 173 -21.97 33.47 17.45
CA GLY A 173 -21.01 32.78 16.59
C GLY A 173 -19.63 33.43 16.53
N LEU A 174 -19.54 34.76 16.45
CA LEU A 174 -18.26 35.49 16.46
C LEU A 174 -17.51 35.34 17.80
N ASN A 175 -18.21 35.30 18.94
CA ASN A 175 -17.60 35.08 20.24
C ASN A 175 -17.12 33.63 20.41
N ALA A 176 -17.90 32.66 19.93
CA ALA A 176 -17.48 31.26 19.90
C ALA A 176 -16.22 31.06 19.03
N PHE A 177 -16.08 31.82 17.95
CA PHE A 177 -14.90 31.75 17.10
C PHE A 177 -13.67 32.39 17.74
N GLN A 178 -13.84 33.47 18.51
CA GLN A 178 -12.76 34.05 19.29
C GLN A 178 -12.26 33.11 20.38
N PHE A 179 -13.15 32.39 21.07
CA PHE A 179 -12.80 31.32 21.99
C PHE A 179 -11.88 30.27 21.32
N ALA A 180 -12.27 29.81 20.12
CA ALA A 180 -11.50 28.85 19.34
C ALA A 180 -10.12 29.41 18.93
N CYS A 181 -9.99 30.69 18.60
CA CYS A 181 -8.70 31.29 18.28
C CYS A 181 -7.76 31.41 19.48
N ARG A 182 -8.28 31.43 20.72
CA ARG A 182 -7.46 31.55 21.94
C ARG A 182 -6.86 30.24 22.43
N THR A 183 -7.35 29.12 21.93
CA THR A 183 -6.75 27.80 22.18
C THR A 183 -5.50 27.58 21.30
N ILE A 184 -5.25 28.46 20.34
CA ILE A 184 -4.14 28.38 19.38
C ILE A 184 -2.87 29.00 19.99
N ALA A 185 -1.82 28.20 20.15
CA ALA A 185 -0.48 28.61 20.55
C ALA A 185 0.54 27.93 19.65
N SER A 186 1.77 28.45 19.51
CA SER A 186 2.76 27.91 18.56
C SER A 186 3.00 26.40 18.71
N TRP A 187 3.22 25.97 19.95
CA TRP A 187 3.42 24.58 20.35
C TRP A 187 2.13 23.74 20.28
N ASN A 188 0.97 24.37 20.26
CA ASN A 188 -0.33 23.70 20.14
C ASN A 188 -0.79 23.63 18.68
N LEU A 189 -0.41 24.61 17.87
CA LEU A 189 -0.74 24.76 16.47
C LEU A 189 0.11 23.83 15.61
N ASP A 190 1.39 23.65 15.94
CA ASP A 190 2.20 22.59 15.32
C ASP A 190 1.59 21.22 15.62
N VAL A 191 1.23 20.93 16.88
CA VAL A 191 0.56 19.68 17.26
C VAL A 191 -0.81 19.51 16.61
N GLN A 192 -1.64 20.56 16.52
CA GLN A 192 -2.94 20.52 15.83
C GLN A 192 -2.77 20.30 14.32
N LEU A 193 -1.81 20.98 13.68
CA LEU A 193 -1.56 20.86 12.25
C LEU A 193 -0.81 19.57 11.88
N GLU A 194 0.01 19.03 12.78
CA GLU A 194 0.71 17.75 12.64
C GLU A 194 -0.24 16.59 12.91
N THR A 195 -1.16 16.72 13.88
CA THR A 195 -2.28 15.78 14.09
C THR A 195 -3.22 15.74 12.87
N ILE A 196 -3.59 16.91 12.33
CA ILE A 196 -4.41 17.01 11.11
C ILE A 196 -3.67 16.45 9.89
N ARG A 197 -2.34 16.66 9.79
CA ARG A 197 -1.52 16.11 8.68
C ARG A 197 -1.27 14.60 8.80
N GLY A 198 -0.95 14.11 10.00
CA GLY A 198 -0.75 12.69 10.29
C GLY A 198 -2.01 11.85 10.10
N TYR A 199 -3.20 12.43 10.31
CA TYR A 199 -4.48 11.78 9.99
C TYR A 199 -4.71 11.56 8.48
N GLY A 200 -4.02 12.35 7.65
CA GLY A 200 -3.99 12.17 6.20
C GLY A 200 -3.04 11.06 5.75
N GLU A 201 -1.99 10.78 6.50
CA GLU A 201 -0.91 9.86 6.12
C GLU A 201 -1.02 8.47 6.78
N HIS A 202 -1.82 8.32 7.84
CA HIS A 202 -2.07 7.05 8.52
C HIS A 202 -3.58 6.72 8.63
N PRO A 203 -4.16 5.97 7.67
CA PRO A 203 -5.55 5.53 7.76
C PRO A 203 -5.69 4.43 8.82
N GLY A 204 -6.18 4.76 10.00
CA GLY A 204 -6.47 3.77 11.05
C GLY A 204 -6.26 4.22 12.50
N THR A 205 -5.66 5.39 12.73
CA THR A 205 -5.50 5.95 14.07
C THR A 205 -6.86 6.43 14.61
N THR A 206 -7.25 6.02 15.82
CA THR A 206 -8.51 6.41 16.45
C THR A 206 -8.40 7.79 17.14
N LEU A 207 -9.50 8.52 17.32
CA LEU A 207 -9.50 9.81 18.03
C LEU A 207 -8.95 9.69 19.46
N ASP A 208 -9.18 8.54 20.13
CA ASP A 208 -8.63 8.24 21.45
C ASP A 208 -7.09 8.09 21.41
N GLN A 209 -6.52 7.51 20.36
CA GLN A 209 -5.07 7.43 20.16
C GLN A 209 -4.48 8.82 19.88
N ILE A 210 -5.19 9.67 19.16
CA ILE A 210 -4.75 11.04 18.86
C ILE A 210 -4.74 11.94 20.09
N LEU A 211 -5.76 11.86 20.93
CA LEU A 211 -5.83 12.61 22.19
C LEU A 211 -4.85 12.05 23.24
N ALA A 212 -4.55 10.74 23.20
CA ALA A 212 -3.52 10.12 24.02
C ALA A 212 -2.08 10.49 23.59
N GLU A 213 -1.83 10.61 22.28
CA GLU A 213 -0.53 10.99 21.71
C GLU A 213 -0.29 12.51 21.80
N ASN A 214 -1.36 13.31 21.86
CA ASN A 214 -1.31 14.78 21.83
C ASN A 214 -2.02 15.39 23.04
N SER A 215 -1.65 14.97 24.26
CA SER A 215 -2.23 15.39 25.55
C SER A 215 -2.25 16.91 25.84
N LYS A 216 -1.62 17.72 24.99
CA LYS A 216 -1.55 19.18 25.08
C LYS A 216 -2.51 19.92 24.12
N LEU A 217 -3.31 19.21 23.32
CA LEU A 217 -4.13 19.77 22.23
C LEU A 217 -5.08 20.92 22.64
N LEU A 218 -5.54 20.96 23.89
CA LEU A 218 -6.42 21.98 24.47
C LEU A 218 -5.79 22.77 25.62
N THR A 219 -4.47 22.71 25.76
CA THR A 219 -3.77 23.48 26.79
C THR A 219 -3.62 24.95 26.34
N PHE A 220 -3.75 25.89 27.27
CA PHE A 220 -3.62 27.32 26.98
C PHE A 220 -2.18 27.77 27.23
N ALA A 221 -1.70 28.69 26.38
CA ALA A 221 -0.34 29.23 26.48
C ALA A 221 -0.04 29.87 27.84
N ASN A 222 -1.06 30.45 28.47
CA ASN A 222 -0.97 31.09 29.78
C ASN A 222 -2.36 31.22 30.40
N VAL A 223 -2.38 31.53 31.71
CA VAL A 223 -3.61 31.70 32.50
C VAL A 223 -4.47 32.87 31.96
N SER A 224 -3.87 33.90 31.37
CA SER A 224 -4.61 35.04 30.78
C SER A 224 -5.41 34.64 29.54
N ASP A 225 -4.85 33.79 28.69
CA ASP A 225 -5.52 33.25 27.49
C ASP A 225 -6.67 32.31 27.90
N LEU A 226 -6.49 31.51 28.95
CA LEU A 226 -7.54 30.69 29.56
C LEU A 226 -8.69 31.54 30.11
N LEU A 227 -8.40 32.60 30.87
CA LEU A 227 -9.42 33.51 31.42
C LEU A 227 -10.17 34.27 30.30
N SER A 228 -9.47 34.66 29.24
CA SER A 228 -10.07 35.33 28.08
C SER A 228 -10.95 34.38 27.26
N ALA A 229 -10.52 33.13 27.08
CA ALA A 229 -11.33 32.09 26.43
C ALA A 229 -12.60 31.79 27.23
N LYS A 230 -12.49 31.67 28.56
CA LYS A 230 -13.65 31.54 29.45
C LYS A 230 -14.63 32.72 29.28
N THR A 231 -14.11 33.94 29.15
CA THR A 231 -14.93 35.15 28.96
C THR A 231 -15.69 35.12 27.63
N ASP A 232 -15.01 34.82 26.51
CA ASP A 232 -15.63 34.78 25.18
C ASP A 232 -16.68 33.66 25.07
N PHE A 233 -16.44 32.51 25.71
CA PHE A 233 -17.39 31.40 25.76
C PHE A 233 -18.66 31.76 26.54
N LEU A 234 -18.51 32.40 27.70
CA LEU A 234 -19.66 32.88 28.49
C LEU A 234 -20.43 33.98 27.73
N ALA A 235 -19.73 34.85 26.99
CA ALA A 235 -20.36 35.86 26.15
C ALA A 235 -21.19 35.24 25.01
N ALA A 236 -20.67 34.20 24.35
CA ALA A 236 -21.41 33.47 23.32
C ALA A 236 -22.71 32.84 23.86
N ILE A 237 -22.67 32.20 25.03
CA ILE A 237 -23.84 31.60 25.68
C ILE A 237 -24.89 32.66 26.03
N ASN A 238 -24.46 33.81 26.52
CA ASN A 238 -25.35 34.91 26.88
C ASN A 238 -26.06 35.49 25.65
N LEU A 239 -25.31 35.75 24.58
CA LEU A 239 -25.85 36.30 23.33
C LEU A 239 -26.80 35.31 22.66
N TYR A 240 -26.48 34.02 22.69
CA TYR A 240 -27.40 32.98 22.23
C TYR A 240 -28.70 32.97 23.06
N SER A 241 -28.59 33.03 24.39
CA SER A 241 -29.76 33.04 25.29
C SER A 241 -30.66 34.26 25.05
N GLU A 242 -30.06 35.41 24.74
CA GLU A 242 -30.79 36.63 24.35
C GLU A 242 -31.45 36.49 22.97
N ALA A 243 -30.70 35.99 21.98
CA ALA A 243 -31.22 35.70 20.64
C ALA A 243 -32.42 34.75 20.71
N SER A 244 -32.27 33.63 21.41
CA SER A 244 -33.31 32.63 21.68
C SER A 244 -34.58 33.26 22.27
N THR A 245 -34.43 34.08 23.32
CA THR A 245 -35.57 34.78 23.96
C THR A 245 -36.29 35.68 22.97
N PHE A 246 -35.53 36.43 22.18
CA PHE A 246 -36.05 37.35 21.19
C PHE A 246 -36.79 36.62 20.06
N ILE A 247 -36.16 35.58 19.52
CA ILE A 247 -36.69 34.75 18.46
C ILE A 247 -38.01 34.08 18.90
N ARG A 248 -38.11 33.63 20.17
CA ARG A 248 -39.32 33.05 20.78
C ARG A 248 -40.50 34.01 20.88
N ALA A 249 -40.23 35.31 20.93
CA ALA A 249 -41.26 36.34 21.03
C ALA A 249 -41.74 36.85 19.65
N ARG A 250 -41.26 36.27 18.54
CA ARG A 250 -41.60 36.71 17.18
C ARG A 250 -43.07 36.43 16.82
N LYS A 251 -43.66 37.32 16.02
CA LYS A 251 -44.97 37.11 15.38
C LYS A 251 -44.85 36.07 14.25
N THR A 252 -45.76 35.11 14.18
CA THR A 252 -45.82 34.05 13.17
C THR A 252 -46.25 34.58 11.79
N GLY A 253 -45.81 33.93 10.69
CA GLY A 253 -46.28 34.21 9.32
C GLY A 253 -45.38 35.05 8.41
N VAL A 254 -44.10 35.24 8.77
CA VAL A 254 -43.08 35.93 7.94
C VAL A 254 -41.90 34.99 7.68
N THR A 255 -41.39 34.95 6.45
CA THR A 255 -40.22 34.12 6.07
C THR A 255 -38.92 34.74 6.59
N ARG A 256 -38.19 34.00 7.45
CA ARG A 256 -37.01 34.46 8.20
C ARG A 256 -35.79 33.59 7.92
N VAL A 257 -34.59 34.14 8.14
CA VAL A 257 -33.33 33.38 8.02
C VAL A 257 -33.22 32.30 9.08
N PHE A 258 -33.57 32.63 10.33
CA PHE A 258 -33.75 31.64 11.39
C PHE A 258 -35.22 31.70 11.81
N ASN A 259 -35.95 30.60 11.67
CA ASN A 259 -37.36 30.57 12.06
C ASN A 259 -37.58 29.58 13.19
N LEU A 260 -38.50 29.96 14.08
CA LEU A 260 -38.78 29.27 15.31
C LEU A 260 -40.20 28.76 15.24
N ASP A 261 -40.39 27.51 14.80
CA ASP A 261 -41.73 26.95 14.65
C ASP A 261 -42.42 26.78 16.01
N SER A 262 -43.75 26.88 16.06
CA SER A 262 -44.51 26.66 17.28
C SER A 262 -44.34 25.23 17.85
N VAL A 263 -43.99 24.27 16.98
CA VAL A 263 -43.84 22.84 17.35
C VAL A 263 -42.53 22.54 18.07
N ASP A 264 -41.44 23.28 17.80
CA ASP A 264 -40.11 23.00 18.39
C ASP A 264 -39.76 23.91 19.59
N LEU A 265 -40.76 24.60 20.16
CA LEU A 265 -40.58 25.43 21.37
C LEU A 265 -40.08 24.63 22.58
N GLY A 266 -40.43 23.34 22.69
CA GLY A 266 -39.98 22.47 23.78
C GLY A 266 -38.47 22.17 23.73
N GLU A 267 -37.98 21.68 22.60
CA GLU A 267 -36.59 21.21 22.46
C GLU A 267 -35.58 22.37 22.55
N GLU A 268 -35.91 23.52 21.98
CA GLU A 268 -35.10 24.73 22.10
C GLU A 268 -35.10 25.30 23.55
N SER A 269 -36.19 25.12 24.30
CA SER A 269 -36.24 25.47 25.73
C SER A 269 -35.29 24.61 26.55
N GLU A 270 -35.19 23.33 26.20
CA GLU A 270 -34.35 22.37 26.89
C GLU A 270 -32.86 22.62 26.61
N PHE A 271 -32.51 22.95 25.37
CA PHE A 271 -31.15 23.40 25.06
C PHE A 271 -30.73 24.62 25.84
N ARG A 272 -31.60 25.63 25.88
CA ARG A 272 -31.32 26.86 26.60
C ARG A 272 -31.11 26.57 28.08
N SER A 273 -31.88 25.65 28.66
CA SER A 273 -31.68 25.18 30.04
C SER A 273 -30.30 24.55 30.22
N THR A 274 -29.90 23.65 29.31
CA THR A 274 -28.57 23.00 29.32
C THR A 274 -27.42 24.02 29.23
N LEU A 275 -27.51 25.00 28.32
CA LEU A 275 -26.50 26.07 28.20
C LEU A 275 -26.40 26.93 29.47
N LEU A 276 -27.54 27.24 30.10
CA LEU A 276 -27.57 28.02 31.34
C LEU A 276 -27.01 27.22 32.53
N GLN A 277 -27.21 25.91 32.57
CA GLN A 277 -26.60 25.03 33.57
C GLN A 277 -25.08 24.93 33.38
N VAL A 278 -24.57 24.79 32.15
CA VAL A 278 -23.13 24.85 31.83
C VAL A 278 -22.53 26.21 32.19
N LYS A 279 -23.24 27.31 31.90
CA LYS A 279 -22.83 28.65 32.32
C LYS A 279 -22.69 28.73 33.85
N SER A 280 -23.64 28.14 34.59
CA SER A 280 -23.63 28.18 36.07
C SER A 280 -22.48 27.35 36.68
N SER A 281 -22.14 26.19 36.08
CA SER A 281 -21.05 25.33 36.56
C SER A 281 -19.66 25.94 36.31
N LEU A 282 -19.52 26.83 35.34
CA LEU A 282 -18.28 27.57 35.07
C LEU A 282 -18.01 28.70 36.07
N THR A 283 -19.01 29.10 36.86
CA THR A 283 -18.90 30.16 37.87
C THR A 283 -18.82 29.65 39.31
N ALA A 284 -19.38 28.47 39.62
CA ALA A 284 -19.28 27.79 40.92
C ALA A 284 -19.65 26.29 40.80
N PRO A 285 -19.23 25.41 41.73
CA PRO A 285 -19.69 24.02 41.74
C PRO A 285 -21.19 23.95 42.00
N VAL A 286 -21.94 23.30 41.11
CA VAL A 286 -23.39 23.08 41.25
C VAL A 286 -23.68 21.59 41.11
N VAL A 287 -24.39 21.02 42.08
CA VAL A 287 -24.89 19.63 42.04
C VAL A 287 -26.19 19.60 41.25
N LEU A 288 -26.21 18.87 40.14
CA LEU A 288 -27.41 18.68 39.33
C LEU A 288 -28.24 17.54 39.96
N SER A 289 -29.40 17.86 40.52
CA SER A 289 -30.21 16.90 41.30
C SER A 289 -31.01 15.92 40.44
N THR A 290 -31.11 14.69 40.94
CA THR A 290 -31.70 13.50 40.33
C THR A 290 -33.23 13.52 40.32
N ALA A 291 -33.86 13.74 39.16
CA ALA A 291 -35.25 13.35 38.94
C ALA A 291 -35.39 12.74 37.54
N THR A 292 -35.67 11.43 37.52
CA THR A 292 -36.06 10.58 36.37
C THR A 292 -35.02 10.42 35.25
N ASN A 293 -35.11 9.32 34.49
CA ASN A 293 -34.22 9.03 33.37
C ASN A 293 -34.73 9.75 32.09
N VAL A 294 -34.20 10.91 31.71
CA VAL A 294 -34.03 11.25 30.28
C VAL A 294 -32.82 10.49 29.80
N THR A 295 -33.17 9.55 28.98
CA THR A 295 -32.36 9.11 27.86
C THR A 295 -32.31 10.25 26.86
N LEU A 296 -31.10 10.65 26.46
CA LEU A 296 -30.90 11.51 25.29
C LEU A 296 -31.22 10.65 24.06
N ASP A 297 -32.43 10.73 23.52
CA ASP A 297 -32.83 9.99 22.31
C ASP A 297 -32.23 10.66 21.07
N LEU A 298 -31.02 10.25 20.74
CA LEU A 298 -30.34 10.68 19.52
C LEU A 298 -30.98 10.13 18.24
N ALA A 299 -31.86 9.12 18.31
CA ALA A 299 -32.40 8.47 17.12
C ALA A 299 -33.34 9.37 16.32
N LYS A 300 -33.99 10.37 16.95
CA LYS A 300 -34.77 11.38 16.22
C LYS A 300 -33.90 12.39 15.49
N PHE A 301 -32.73 12.74 16.02
CA PHE A 301 -31.76 13.62 15.32
C PHE A 301 -31.10 12.97 14.10
N PHE A 302 -31.27 11.66 13.93
CA PHE A 302 -30.75 10.88 12.80
C PHE A 302 -31.84 10.12 12.03
N SER A 303 -33.11 10.46 12.25
CA SER A 303 -34.21 10.07 11.35
C SER A 303 -34.35 11.11 10.23
N PRO A 304 -34.61 10.70 8.97
CA PRO A 304 -34.61 11.59 7.81
C PRO A 304 -35.73 12.66 7.76
N THR A 305 -36.45 12.90 8.86
CA THR A 305 -37.68 13.73 8.90
C THR A 305 -37.67 14.86 9.94
N VAL A 306 -36.53 15.23 10.54
CA VAL A 306 -36.53 16.15 11.70
C VAL A 306 -35.99 17.56 11.36
N ALA A 307 -36.64 18.59 11.94
CA ALA A 307 -36.47 20.01 11.61
C ALA A 307 -35.28 20.68 12.36
N PRO A 308 -34.76 21.82 11.89
CA PRO A 308 -33.50 22.42 12.35
C PRO A 308 -33.39 22.84 13.83
N ARG A 309 -34.46 22.71 14.63
CA ARG A 309 -34.47 23.11 16.05
C ARG A 309 -34.21 21.98 17.02
N ASP A 310 -34.15 20.76 16.51
CA ASP A 310 -33.85 19.54 17.25
C ASP A 310 -32.33 19.29 17.14
N LEU A 311 -31.50 20.33 17.31
CA LEU A 311 -30.03 20.25 17.10
C LEU A 311 -29.23 20.44 18.39
N LEU A 312 -29.92 20.35 19.53
CA LEU A 312 -29.40 20.82 20.80
C LEU A 312 -29.90 19.95 21.97
N PRO A 313 -29.07 19.63 22.99
CA PRO A 313 -29.30 18.48 23.86
C PRO A 313 -30.36 18.65 24.96
N SER A 314 -31.18 17.60 25.10
CA SER A 314 -32.00 17.24 26.28
C SER A 314 -31.23 16.32 27.24
N VAL A 315 -31.06 16.68 28.52
CA VAL A 315 -30.15 15.97 29.44
C VAL A 315 -30.91 15.32 30.57
N HIS A 316 -30.83 13.99 30.75
CA HIS A 316 -30.79 13.44 32.12
C HIS A 316 -29.73 12.33 32.23
N SER A 317 -29.47 12.00 33.50
CA SER A 317 -28.76 10.81 34.01
C SER A 317 -27.24 10.90 34.07
N LEU A 318 -26.74 11.87 34.85
CA LEU A 318 -25.36 11.93 35.33
C LEU A 318 -25.13 10.95 36.50
N THR A 319 -24.05 10.17 36.42
CA THR A 319 -23.34 9.63 37.60
C THR A 319 -21.86 10.04 37.49
N PRO A 320 -21.21 10.38 38.60
CA PRO A 320 -20.67 11.72 38.81
C PRO A 320 -19.20 11.89 38.39
N ALA A 321 -18.91 12.96 37.64
CA ALA A 321 -17.80 13.89 37.85
C ALA A 321 -17.99 15.13 36.95
N LEU A 322 -18.29 16.29 37.54
CA LEU A 322 -18.06 17.62 36.95
C LEU A 322 -16.74 18.16 37.55
N PRO A 323 -16.08 19.17 36.96
CA PRO A 323 -15.35 19.11 35.70
C PRO A 323 -14.01 19.87 35.88
N ASP A 324 -13.12 19.39 36.76
CA ASP A 324 -11.76 19.93 36.86
C ASP A 324 -10.80 18.89 37.45
N PRO A 325 -9.92 18.35 36.61
CA PRO A 325 -8.55 18.16 37.03
C PRO A 325 -7.61 18.81 36.02
N THR A 326 -7.32 20.07 36.25
CA THR A 326 -5.92 20.52 36.23
C THR A 326 -5.12 19.87 37.37
N PHE A 327 -5.74 18.99 38.17
CA PHE A 327 -5.25 18.40 39.42
C PHE A 327 -5.45 16.88 39.48
N GLY A 328 -4.37 16.10 39.30
CA GLY A 328 -4.19 14.74 39.85
C GLY A 328 -4.51 13.55 38.92
N GLY A 329 -3.47 12.85 38.46
CA GLY A 329 -3.57 11.75 37.49
C GLY A 329 -4.02 10.37 37.99
N VAL A 330 -3.97 9.42 37.03
CA VAL A 330 -4.02 7.94 37.12
C VAL A 330 -5.41 7.26 36.99
N VAL A 331 -5.47 6.30 36.04
CA VAL A 331 -6.38 5.13 35.84
C VAL A 331 -7.38 5.17 34.65
N THR A 332 -7.26 4.14 33.81
CA THR A 332 -7.87 3.78 32.51
C THR A 332 -9.05 2.78 32.60
N PHE A 333 -9.88 2.66 31.55
CA PHE A 333 -10.56 1.39 31.17
C PHE A 333 -10.51 1.15 29.65
N GLY A 334 -10.02 -0.03 29.27
CA GLY A 334 -9.39 -0.26 27.96
C GLY A 334 -10.25 -0.95 26.91
N LYS A 335 -10.26 -0.37 25.70
CA LYS A 335 -10.52 -1.06 24.42
C LYS A 335 -9.28 -1.11 23.50
N GLY A 336 -8.16 -0.53 23.93
CA GLY A 336 -6.84 -0.66 23.31
C GLY A 336 -6.00 -1.83 23.84
N ILE A 337 -6.57 -2.70 24.68
CA ILE A 337 -5.84 -3.81 25.30
C ILE A 337 -5.60 -4.91 24.27
N THR A 338 -4.34 -5.09 23.91
CA THR A 338 -3.88 -6.11 22.97
C THR A 338 -3.45 -7.41 23.65
N SER A 339 -3.17 -7.36 24.95
CA SER A 339 -2.85 -8.54 25.76
C SER A 339 -3.39 -8.39 27.19
N VAL A 340 -3.85 -9.48 27.79
CA VAL A 340 -4.27 -9.51 29.19
C VAL A 340 -3.49 -10.59 29.92
N THR A 341 -2.79 -10.21 30.99
CA THR A 341 -2.37 -11.17 32.01
C THR A 341 -3.37 -11.11 33.16
N ILE A 342 -4.12 -12.18 33.36
CA ILE A 342 -5.14 -12.20 34.40
C ILE A 342 -4.40 -12.23 35.76
N PRO A 343 -4.74 -11.34 36.71
CA PRO A 343 -4.04 -11.25 37.98
C PRO A 343 -4.01 -12.57 38.76
N LYS A 344 -2.88 -12.84 39.43
CA LYS A 344 -2.78 -13.94 40.38
C LYS A 344 -3.77 -13.70 41.53
N GLY A 345 -4.65 -14.66 41.79
CA GLY A 345 -5.74 -14.55 42.76
C GLY A 345 -7.14 -14.61 42.12
N THR A 346 -7.27 -14.34 40.82
CA THR A 346 -8.53 -14.55 40.09
C THR A 346 -8.82 -16.04 39.98
N THR A 347 -10.01 -16.47 40.43
CA THR A 347 -10.43 -17.88 40.46
C THR A 347 -11.37 -18.27 39.32
N SER A 348 -12.14 -17.34 38.79
CA SER A 348 -13.13 -17.61 37.74
C SER A 348 -13.25 -16.47 36.73
N LEU A 349 -13.47 -16.81 35.46
CA LEU A 349 -13.85 -15.87 34.40
C LEU A 349 -15.32 -16.11 34.05
N GLY A 350 -16.20 -15.18 34.44
CA GLY A 350 -17.64 -15.26 34.18
C GLY A 350 -18.00 -15.12 32.69
N SER A 351 -19.26 -15.36 32.36
CA SER A 351 -19.77 -15.07 31.01
C SER A 351 -19.48 -13.62 30.64
N SER A 352 -19.08 -13.40 29.39
CA SER A 352 -18.78 -12.07 28.86
C SER A 352 -17.64 -11.30 29.56
N ALA A 353 -16.81 -11.95 30.38
CA ALA A 353 -15.72 -11.30 31.14
C ALA A 353 -14.78 -10.43 30.27
N TYR A 354 -14.51 -10.84 29.04
CA TYR A 354 -13.76 -10.10 28.04
C TYR A 354 -14.57 -9.89 26.75
N PHE A 355 -15.90 -9.77 26.87
CA PHE A 355 -16.76 -9.58 25.71
C PHE A 355 -16.39 -8.33 24.90
N GLY A 356 -16.21 -8.50 23.59
CA GLY A 356 -15.99 -7.38 22.67
C GLY A 356 -14.61 -6.72 22.78
N TYR A 357 -13.63 -7.38 23.41
CA TYR A 357 -12.23 -6.96 23.37
C TYR A 357 -11.62 -7.34 22.01
N THR A 358 -12.06 -6.64 20.96
CA THR A 358 -11.76 -6.97 19.55
C THR A 358 -10.29 -6.82 19.18
N ASN A 359 -9.50 -6.08 19.97
CA ASN A 359 -8.05 -5.91 19.80
C ASN A 359 -7.21 -6.91 20.62
N LEU A 360 -7.85 -7.73 21.47
CA LEU A 360 -7.15 -8.66 22.35
C LEU A 360 -6.56 -9.81 21.55
N THR A 361 -5.23 -9.87 21.48
CA THR A 361 -4.46 -10.85 20.72
C THR A 361 -3.97 -12.02 21.56
N THR A 362 -3.66 -11.79 22.83
CA THR A 362 -3.13 -12.81 23.75
C THR A 362 -3.76 -12.71 25.15
N VAL A 363 -3.97 -13.86 25.78
CA VAL A 363 -4.46 -13.94 27.17
C VAL A 363 -3.62 -14.94 27.96
N THR A 364 -3.13 -14.52 29.13
CA THR A 364 -2.40 -15.37 30.07
C THR A 364 -3.30 -15.74 31.25
N ILE A 365 -3.57 -17.04 31.41
CA ILE A 365 -4.36 -17.63 32.49
C ILE A 365 -3.42 -18.02 33.66
N PRO A 366 -3.52 -17.40 34.85
CA PRO A 366 -2.64 -17.65 35.99
C PRO A 366 -2.97 -18.97 36.67
N SER A 367 -2.12 -19.40 37.61
CA SER A 367 -2.29 -20.64 38.36
C SER A 367 -3.60 -20.75 39.16
N SER A 368 -4.23 -19.62 39.50
CA SER A 368 -5.43 -19.57 40.35
C SER A 368 -6.77 -19.77 39.63
N VAL A 369 -6.82 -19.61 38.30
CA VAL A 369 -8.09 -19.71 37.55
C VAL A 369 -8.51 -21.17 37.43
N SER A 370 -9.66 -21.51 38.01
CA SER A 370 -10.27 -22.83 38.02
C SER A 370 -11.53 -22.94 37.17
N ASP A 371 -12.14 -21.81 36.79
CA ASP A 371 -13.34 -21.78 35.95
C ASP A 371 -13.27 -20.70 34.87
N ILE A 372 -13.70 -21.04 33.66
CA ILE A 372 -13.79 -20.14 32.50
C ILE A 372 -15.15 -20.40 31.86
N ALA A 373 -16.06 -19.43 31.84
CA ALA A 373 -17.37 -19.58 31.21
C ALA A 373 -17.29 -19.75 29.69
N ASN A 374 -18.32 -20.34 29.06
CA ASN A 374 -18.35 -20.63 27.62
C ASN A 374 -18.18 -19.37 26.75
N GLU A 375 -18.64 -18.22 27.23
CA GLU A 375 -18.66 -16.93 26.51
C GLU A 375 -17.64 -15.92 27.05
N ALA A 376 -16.72 -16.33 27.93
CA ALA A 376 -15.78 -15.42 28.59
C ALA A 376 -14.95 -14.58 27.60
N PHE A 377 -14.73 -15.10 26.38
CA PHE A 377 -13.98 -14.45 25.29
C PHE A 377 -14.81 -14.34 23.99
N GLN A 378 -16.12 -14.11 24.11
CA GLN A 378 -16.97 -13.85 22.95
C GLN A 378 -16.60 -12.51 22.28
N ASN A 379 -16.66 -12.45 20.95
CA ASN A 379 -16.30 -11.30 20.14
C ASN A 379 -14.85 -10.79 20.33
N CYS A 380 -13.95 -11.64 20.84
CA CYS A 380 -12.50 -11.43 20.87
C CYS A 380 -11.88 -11.82 19.52
N THR A 381 -12.25 -11.12 18.44
CA THR A 381 -11.99 -11.54 17.05
C THR A 381 -10.52 -11.46 16.63
N ALA A 382 -9.65 -10.76 17.37
CA ALA A 382 -8.20 -10.72 17.14
C ALA A 382 -7.40 -11.73 17.97
N LEU A 383 -8.05 -12.56 18.80
CA LEU A 383 -7.37 -13.47 19.72
C LEU A 383 -6.67 -14.60 18.98
N THR A 384 -5.33 -14.62 19.01
CA THR A 384 -4.49 -15.60 18.29
C THR A 384 -3.95 -16.70 19.20
N SER A 385 -3.83 -16.44 20.51
CA SER A 385 -3.31 -17.43 21.45
C SER A 385 -3.73 -17.22 22.91
N PHE A 386 -3.83 -18.33 23.63
CA PHE A 386 -3.87 -18.39 25.09
C PHE A 386 -2.58 -19.00 25.63
N THR A 387 -2.10 -18.46 26.74
CA THR A 387 -1.03 -19.05 27.55
C THR A 387 -1.58 -19.41 28.91
N VAL A 388 -1.31 -20.62 29.40
CA VAL A 388 -1.68 -21.05 30.75
C VAL A 388 -0.42 -21.23 31.57
N ASP A 389 -0.39 -20.64 32.77
CA ASP A 389 0.69 -20.83 33.75
C ASP A 389 0.93 -22.33 33.99
N ALA A 390 2.19 -22.77 33.95
CA ALA A 390 2.57 -24.16 34.13
C ALA A 390 2.05 -24.75 35.46
N LEU A 391 1.93 -23.92 36.50
CA LEU A 391 1.43 -24.29 37.82
C LEU A 391 -0.10 -24.31 37.92
N ASN A 392 -0.85 -23.92 36.87
CA ASN A 392 -2.31 -24.03 36.89
C ASN A 392 -2.72 -25.52 36.96
N PRO A 393 -3.50 -25.96 37.97
CA PRO A 393 -3.86 -27.38 38.12
C PRO A 393 -5.09 -27.80 37.30
N PHE A 394 -5.82 -26.86 36.70
CA PHE A 394 -7.10 -27.11 36.01
C PHE A 394 -6.99 -27.06 34.49
N TYR A 395 -6.11 -26.21 33.96
CA TYR A 395 -5.96 -25.96 32.53
C TYR A 395 -4.54 -26.17 32.03
N SER A 396 -4.41 -26.36 30.73
CA SER A 396 -3.13 -26.31 30.02
C SER A 396 -3.34 -25.64 28.66
N SER A 397 -2.27 -25.09 28.07
CA SER A 397 -2.31 -24.56 26.70
C SER A 397 -1.27 -25.24 25.81
N GLU A 398 -1.66 -25.55 24.58
CA GLU A 398 -0.75 -26.05 23.54
C GLU A 398 -1.09 -25.40 22.20
N GLY A 399 -0.08 -24.90 21.48
CA GLY A 399 -0.30 -24.20 20.20
C GLY A 399 -1.18 -22.95 20.30
N GLY A 400 -1.33 -22.39 21.50
CA GLY A 400 -2.22 -21.26 21.80
C GLY A 400 -3.68 -21.64 22.08
N VAL A 401 -4.03 -22.93 22.17
CA VAL A 401 -5.39 -23.44 22.45
C VAL A 401 -5.49 -23.87 23.91
N ILE A 402 -6.62 -23.60 24.60
CA ILE A 402 -6.83 -24.03 25.99
C ILE A 402 -7.44 -25.43 26.02
N PHE A 403 -6.87 -26.29 26.86
CA PHE A 403 -7.39 -27.60 27.24
C PHE A 403 -7.59 -27.68 28.76
N ASN A 404 -8.29 -28.70 29.24
CA ASN A 404 -8.16 -29.09 30.64
C ASN A 404 -6.72 -29.58 30.92
N LYS A 405 -6.35 -29.70 32.20
CA LYS A 405 -4.97 -30.03 32.59
C LYS A 405 -4.45 -31.32 31.96
N SER A 406 -5.29 -32.35 31.87
CA SER A 406 -4.97 -33.65 31.27
C SER A 406 -5.02 -33.67 29.74
N LYS A 407 -5.39 -32.56 29.08
CA LYS A 407 -5.58 -32.46 27.62
C LYS A 407 -6.60 -33.45 27.03
N THR A 408 -7.56 -33.90 27.84
CA THR A 408 -8.67 -34.76 27.41
C THR A 408 -9.89 -33.98 26.95
N LYS A 409 -9.96 -32.68 27.24
CA LYS A 409 -11.06 -31.80 26.82
C LYS A 409 -10.53 -30.50 26.23
N LEU A 410 -10.92 -30.18 25.00
CA LEU A 410 -10.62 -28.90 24.37
C LEU A 410 -11.60 -27.84 24.90
N MET A 411 -11.07 -26.79 25.53
CA MET A 411 -11.87 -25.80 26.26
C MET A 411 -12.17 -24.57 25.42
N ARG A 412 -11.17 -24.00 24.72
CA ARG A 412 -11.36 -22.81 23.88
C ARG A 412 -10.28 -22.69 22.80
N TYR A 413 -10.70 -22.47 21.57
CA TYR A 413 -9.86 -22.15 20.43
C TYR A 413 -9.82 -20.63 20.19
N PRO A 414 -8.67 -20.02 19.83
CA PRO A 414 -8.58 -18.58 19.56
C PRO A 414 -9.26 -18.19 18.23
N ALA A 415 -10.17 -17.22 18.28
CA ALA A 415 -11.02 -16.86 17.13
C ALA A 415 -10.24 -16.35 15.90
N ALA A 416 -9.07 -15.73 16.09
CA ALA A 416 -8.23 -15.21 15.01
C ALA A 416 -7.21 -16.23 14.46
N LYS A 417 -7.11 -17.42 15.06
CA LYS A 417 -6.15 -18.43 14.64
C LYS A 417 -6.62 -19.08 13.32
N ALA A 418 -5.92 -18.77 12.24
CA ALA A 418 -6.29 -19.13 10.87
C ALA A 418 -5.79 -20.51 10.43
N GLY A 419 -6.38 -21.03 9.36
CA GLY A 419 -5.93 -22.26 8.69
C GLY A 419 -6.64 -23.52 9.16
N SER A 420 -5.98 -24.67 9.01
CA SER A 420 -6.50 -25.97 9.44
C SER A 420 -6.06 -26.31 10.87
N TYR A 421 -6.89 -27.09 11.59
CA TYR A 421 -6.56 -27.54 12.93
C TYR A 421 -6.79 -29.05 13.09
N THR A 422 -5.77 -29.76 13.55
CA THR A 422 -5.88 -31.19 13.91
C THR A 422 -6.01 -31.28 15.42
N ILE A 423 -7.13 -31.80 15.90
CA ILE A 423 -7.35 -31.97 17.34
C ILE A 423 -6.43 -33.11 17.83
N PRO A 424 -5.64 -32.92 18.90
CA PRO A 424 -4.74 -33.96 19.40
C PRO A 424 -5.47 -35.24 19.81
N ASN A 425 -4.84 -36.40 19.60
CA ASN A 425 -5.36 -37.72 19.98
C ASN A 425 -5.55 -37.89 21.50
N THR A 426 -5.08 -36.96 22.34
CA THR A 426 -5.35 -36.98 23.78
C THR A 426 -6.77 -36.49 24.10
N VAL A 427 -7.39 -35.71 23.21
CA VAL A 427 -8.70 -35.10 23.43
C VAL A 427 -9.79 -36.13 23.19
N THR A 428 -10.65 -36.35 24.18
CA THR A 428 -11.81 -37.25 24.10
C THR A 428 -13.13 -36.51 23.92
N SER A 429 -13.18 -35.23 24.29
CA SER A 429 -14.36 -34.38 24.08
C SER A 429 -14.04 -32.93 23.77
N ILE A 430 -14.93 -32.25 23.06
CA ILE A 430 -14.83 -30.81 22.76
C ILE A 430 -15.91 -30.08 23.55
N ARG A 431 -15.52 -29.01 24.24
CA ARG A 431 -16.45 -28.18 25.02
C ARG A 431 -17.45 -27.45 24.11
N ASN A 432 -18.64 -27.19 24.65
CA ASN A 432 -19.61 -26.30 24.02
C ASN A 432 -18.98 -24.94 23.65
N ARG A 433 -19.22 -24.47 22.41
CA ARG A 433 -18.71 -23.21 21.85
C ARG A 433 -17.19 -23.07 21.86
N ALA A 434 -16.45 -24.18 21.92
CA ALA A 434 -15.00 -24.15 21.93
C ALA A 434 -14.41 -23.41 20.70
N PHE A 435 -15.06 -23.47 19.54
CA PHE A 435 -14.67 -22.76 18.31
C PHE A 435 -15.64 -21.63 17.92
N LEU A 436 -16.45 -21.12 18.86
CA LEU A 436 -17.37 -20.01 18.57
C LEU A 436 -16.63 -18.82 17.93
N GLU A 437 -17.15 -18.36 16.78
CA GLU A 437 -16.66 -17.21 15.98
C GLU A 437 -15.25 -17.37 15.39
N CYS A 438 -14.77 -18.59 15.17
CA CYS A 438 -13.48 -18.85 14.52
C CYS A 438 -13.54 -18.59 13.01
N LYS A 439 -13.74 -17.32 12.63
CA LYS A 439 -14.01 -16.84 11.25
C LYS A 439 -12.81 -16.96 10.30
N LYS A 440 -11.66 -17.44 10.77
CA LYS A 440 -10.45 -17.70 9.95
C LYS A 440 -10.08 -19.19 9.86
N LEU A 441 -10.77 -20.07 10.58
CA LEU A 441 -10.55 -21.51 10.56
C LEU A 441 -11.15 -22.10 9.28
N THR A 442 -10.36 -22.90 8.54
CA THR A 442 -10.76 -23.42 7.21
C THR A 442 -11.11 -24.90 7.21
N SER A 443 -10.45 -25.72 8.05
CA SER A 443 -10.77 -27.13 8.23
C SER A 443 -10.41 -27.66 9.62
N VAL A 444 -11.11 -28.70 10.08
CA VAL A 444 -10.85 -29.37 11.37
C VAL A 444 -10.74 -30.88 11.19
N SER A 445 -9.69 -31.48 11.77
CA SER A 445 -9.53 -32.93 11.83
C SER A 445 -9.89 -33.47 13.22
N ILE A 446 -10.85 -34.40 13.25
CA ILE A 446 -11.38 -35.07 14.44
C ILE A 446 -10.66 -36.42 14.60
N PRO A 447 -9.87 -36.63 15.67
CA PRO A 447 -9.11 -37.86 15.90
C PRO A 447 -10.01 -39.01 16.36
N ALA A 448 -9.46 -40.23 16.39
CA ALA A 448 -10.19 -41.41 16.85
C ALA A 448 -10.70 -41.30 18.31
N SER A 449 -10.02 -40.53 19.14
CA SER A 449 -10.31 -40.34 20.56
C SER A 449 -11.55 -39.48 20.85
N VAL A 450 -11.92 -38.55 19.96
CA VAL A 450 -13.04 -37.63 20.18
C VAL A 450 -14.35 -38.38 19.94
N THR A 451 -15.06 -38.67 21.03
CA THR A 451 -16.32 -39.43 20.98
C THR A 451 -17.54 -38.56 21.23
N PHE A 452 -17.34 -37.32 21.69
CA PHE A 452 -18.41 -36.41 22.05
C PHE A 452 -18.03 -34.94 21.83
N PHE A 453 -18.87 -34.20 21.13
CA PHE A 453 -18.83 -32.73 21.11
C PHE A 453 -20.24 -32.17 20.94
N ARG A 454 -20.44 -30.95 21.47
CA ARG A 454 -21.71 -30.25 21.41
C ARG A 454 -21.45 -28.82 20.94
N ASP A 455 -22.16 -28.39 19.89
CA ASP A 455 -22.24 -27.00 19.39
C ASP A 455 -20.90 -26.26 19.25
N ALA A 456 -19.85 -27.00 18.87
CA ALA A 456 -18.49 -26.51 18.96
C ALA A 456 -18.17 -25.42 17.92
N PHE A 457 -18.79 -25.46 16.73
CA PHE A 457 -18.35 -24.75 15.53
C PHE A 457 -19.26 -23.59 15.08
N GLN A 458 -20.03 -23.00 16.01
CA GLN A 458 -20.92 -21.87 15.70
C GLN A 458 -20.15 -20.67 15.12
N GLU A 459 -20.73 -20.01 14.11
CA GLU A 459 -20.16 -18.83 13.43
C GLU A 459 -18.75 -19.02 12.84
N CYS A 460 -18.34 -20.26 12.54
CA CYS A 460 -17.11 -20.56 11.83
C CYS A 460 -17.29 -20.34 10.31
N THR A 461 -17.57 -19.11 9.87
CA THR A 461 -18.01 -18.78 8.50
C THR A 461 -16.98 -19.04 7.39
N LYS A 462 -15.75 -19.47 7.71
CA LYS A 462 -14.74 -19.90 6.72
C LYS A 462 -14.41 -21.39 6.80
N LEU A 463 -15.06 -22.13 7.69
CA LEU A 463 -14.86 -23.56 7.86
C LEU A 463 -15.60 -24.30 6.74
N THR A 464 -14.85 -24.91 5.82
CA THR A 464 -15.38 -25.55 4.61
C THR A 464 -15.40 -27.07 4.66
N SER A 465 -14.65 -27.68 5.59
CA SER A 465 -14.51 -29.13 5.66
C SER A 465 -14.10 -29.66 7.05
N PHE A 466 -14.59 -30.85 7.36
CA PHE A 466 -14.14 -31.71 8.45
C PHE A 466 -13.51 -33.01 7.90
N THR A 467 -12.51 -33.53 8.60
CA THR A 467 -11.96 -34.87 8.37
C THR A 467 -12.03 -35.66 9.67
N VAL A 468 -12.66 -36.83 9.66
CA VAL A 468 -12.74 -37.71 10.82
C VAL A 468 -11.80 -38.90 10.61
N ASP A 469 -11.01 -39.24 11.63
CA ASP A 469 -10.15 -40.43 11.63
C ASP A 469 -10.97 -41.69 11.33
N PRO A 470 -10.54 -42.56 10.39
CA PRO A 470 -11.24 -43.81 10.08
C PRO A 470 -11.50 -44.72 11.29
N LEU A 471 -10.67 -44.66 12.33
CA LEU A 471 -10.79 -45.42 13.57
C LEU A 471 -11.70 -44.78 14.61
N ASN A 472 -12.23 -43.57 14.37
CA ASN A 472 -13.17 -42.93 15.29
C ASN A 472 -14.44 -43.80 15.47
N PRO A 473 -14.86 -44.12 16.71
CA PRO A 473 -16.00 -45.02 16.93
C PRO A 473 -17.35 -44.32 16.83
N SER A 474 -17.42 -43.00 16.99
CA SER A 474 -18.67 -42.22 17.07
C SER A 474 -19.06 -41.55 15.76
N TYR A 475 -18.07 -41.08 15.01
CA TYR A 475 -18.27 -40.20 13.86
C TYR A 475 -17.59 -40.73 12.60
N SER A 476 -18.04 -40.24 11.45
CA SER A 476 -17.38 -40.40 10.16
C SER A 476 -17.51 -39.09 9.37
N SER A 477 -16.69 -38.89 8.34
CA SER A 477 -16.82 -37.74 7.45
C SER A 477 -16.88 -38.13 5.99
N GLU A 478 -17.70 -37.43 5.21
CA GLU A 478 -17.80 -37.60 3.76
C GLU A 478 -18.07 -36.25 3.10
N GLY A 479 -17.34 -35.92 2.04
CA GLY A 479 -17.45 -34.62 1.37
C GLY A 479 -17.13 -33.41 2.25
N GLY A 480 -16.41 -33.62 3.37
CA GLY A 480 -16.12 -32.60 4.38
C GLY A 480 -17.22 -32.37 5.40
N VAL A 481 -18.27 -33.19 5.44
CA VAL A 481 -19.41 -33.11 6.38
C VAL A 481 -19.29 -34.21 7.43
N ILE A 482 -19.66 -33.94 8.69
CA ILE A 482 -19.62 -34.95 9.76
C ILE A 482 -20.95 -35.69 9.83
N PHE A 483 -20.86 -37.02 9.88
CA PHE A 483 -21.95 -37.95 10.13
C PHE A 483 -21.67 -38.76 11.40
N ASN A 484 -22.67 -39.47 11.90
CA ASN A 484 -22.42 -40.55 12.84
C ASN A 484 -21.60 -41.67 12.17
N LYS A 485 -21.07 -42.61 12.95
CA LYS A 485 -20.19 -43.66 12.44
C LYS A 485 -20.82 -44.48 11.31
N SER A 486 -22.12 -44.77 11.42
CA SER A 486 -22.87 -45.55 10.43
C SER A 486 -23.36 -44.74 9.23
N LYS A 487 -23.10 -43.42 9.18
CA LYS A 487 -23.60 -42.48 8.15
C LYS A 487 -25.12 -42.44 8.00
N THR A 488 -25.84 -42.78 9.06
CA THR A 488 -27.31 -42.72 9.11
C THR A 488 -27.80 -41.36 9.60
N SER A 489 -26.96 -40.57 10.27
CA SER A 489 -27.29 -39.22 10.75
C SER A 489 -26.26 -38.21 10.27
N LEU A 490 -26.71 -37.11 9.67
CA LEU A 490 -25.87 -35.94 9.40
C LEU A 490 -25.78 -35.12 10.70
N ILE A 491 -24.57 -34.98 11.23
CA ILE A 491 -24.32 -34.39 12.56
C ILE A 491 -24.01 -32.90 12.45
N VAL A 492 -23.04 -32.53 11.60
CA VAL A 492 -22.66 -31.11 11.40
C VAL A 492 -22.24 -30.86 9.95
N TYR A 493 -22.85 -29.85 9.34
CA TYR A 493 -22.42 -29.25 8.09
C TYR A 493 -21.48 -28.06 8.35
N PRO A 494 -20.38 -27.89 7.58
CA PRO A 494 -19.44 -26.79 7.80
C PRO A 494 -20.08 -25.43 7.44
N PRO A 495 -20.13 -24.43 8.34
CA PRO A 495 -20.85 -23.17 8.10
C PRO A 495 -20.34 -22.33 6.92
N GLY A 496 -19.06 -22.48 6.54
CA GLY A 496 -18.45 -21.79 5.39
C GLY A 496 -18.44 -22.63 4.11
N LYS A 497 -19.01 -23.84 4.11
CA LYS A 497 -19.12 -24.67 2.89
C LYS A 497 -20.26 -24.12 2.03
N ALA A 498 -19.91 -23.64 0.84
CA ALA A 498 -20.81 -22.92 -0.04
C ALA A 498 -21.45 -23.80 -1.12
N GLY A 499 -22.56 -23.33 -1.68
CA GLY A 499 -23.20 -23.91 -2.87
C GLY A 499 -24.28 -24.94 -2.55
N ASP A 500 -24.55 -25.80 -3.53
CA ASP A 500 -25.59 -26.82 -3.43
C ASP A 500 -25.07 -28.07 -2.72
N TYR A 501 -25.93 -28.73 -1.94
CA TYR A 501 -25.57 -29.95 -1.24
C TYR A 501 -26.61 -31.06 -1.41
N THR A 502 -26.17 -32.24 -1.85
CA THR A 502 -27.01 -33.44 -1.88
C THR A 502 -26.63 -34.35 -0.73
N ILE A 503 -27.59 -34.65 0.14
CA ILE A 503 -27.41 -35.58 1.25
C ILE A 503 -27.30 -37.01 0.68
N PRO A 504 -26.30 -37.81 1.09
CA PRO A 504 -26.13 -39.18 0.58
C PRO A 504 -27.34 -40.09 0.85
N ASN A 505 -27.64 -40.97 -0.10
CA ASN A 505 -28.63 -42.04 0.10
C ASN A 505 -28.18 -42.96 1.25
N GLY A 506 -29.10 -43.26 2.18
CA GLY A 506 -28.82 -44.04 3.38
C GLY A 506 -28.78 -43.22 4.67
N VAL A 507 -28.67 -41.88 4.57
CA VAL A 507 -28.94 -40.98 5.70
C VAL A 507 -30.43 -41.03 6.01
N THR A 508 -30.76 -41.29 7.26
CA THR A 508 -32.14 -41.38 7.76
C THR A 508 -32.55 -40.18 8.62
N SER A 509 -31.57 -39.42 9.13
CA SER A 509 -31.81 -38.26 10.00
C SER A 509 -30.87 -37.08 9.72
N ILE A 510 -31.41 -35.86 9.82
CA ILE A 510 -30.65 -34.60 9.81
C ILE A 510 -30.67 -33.99 11.20
N GLY A 511 -29.49 -33.83 11.81
CA GLY A 511 -29.37 -33.57 13.24
C GLY A 511 -29.68 -34.82 14.06
N ASN A 512 -29.60 -34.71 15.37
CA ASN A 512 -29.97 -35.78 16.29
C ASN A 512 -31.14 -35.41 17.18
N ASN A 513 -31.78 -36.43 17.73
CA ASN A 513 -33.04 -36.36 18.45
C ASN A 513 -32.92 -35.96 19.93
N SER A 514 -31.76 -35.48 20.38
CA SER A 514 -31.60 -34.98 21.75
C SER A 514 -32.08 -33.54 21.87
N TRP A 515 -32.87 -33.25 22.91
CA TRP A 515 -33.47 -31.93 23.17
C TRP A 515 -32.45 -30.79 23.39
N ASP A 516 -31.17 -31.11 23.59
CA ASP A 516 -30.13 -30.14 23.96
C ASP A 516 -29.08 -29.87 22.86
N GLU A 517 -29.11 -30.58 21.74
CA GLU A 517 -28.11 -30.45 20.66
C GLU A 517 -28.53 -29.48 19.55
N PHE A 518 -27.60 -28.72 18.96
CA PHE A 518 -27.95 -27.72 17.93
C PHE A 518 -28.16 -28.32 16.53
N PRO A 519 -28.76 -27.55 15.61
CA PRO A 519 -29.13 -28.04 14.29
C PRO A 519 -27.93 -28.26 13.35
N ALA A 520 -28.07 -29.20 12.41
CA ALA A 520 -26.95 -29.66 11.60
C ALA A 520 -26.43 -28.64 10.57
N PHE A 521 -27.27 -27.71 10.10
CA PHE A 521 -26.90 -26.64 9.16
C PHE A 521 -26.93 -25.24 9.80
N TYR A 522 -26.72 -25.12 11.11
CA TYR A 522 -26.81 -23.83 11.80
C TYR A 522 -25.84 -22.75 11.25
N PHE A 523 -26.35 -21.56 10.89
CA PHE A 523 -25.62 -20.44 10.30
C PHE A 523 -24.81 -20.77 9.03
N CYS A 524 -25.27 -21.71 8.20
CA CYS A 524 -24.64 -22.01 6.90
C CYS A 524 -25.04 -20.98 5.85
N LYS A 525 -24.52 -19.74 5.98
CA LYS A 525 -24.93 -18.58 5.18
C LYS A 525 -24.63 -18.72 3.69
N ASP A 526 -23.63 -19.52 3.33
CA ASP A 526 -23.18 -19.69 1.94
C ASP A 526 -23.84 -20.90 1.24
N LEU A 527 -24.70 -21.65 1.94
CA LEU A 527 -25.46 -22.79 1.39
C LEU A 527 -26.61 -22.28 0.52
N THR A 528 -26.72 -22.74 -0.73
CA THR A 528 -27.72 -22.23 -1.70
C THR A 528 -28.90 -23.16 -1.91
N SER A 529 -28.67 -24.46 -1.94
CA SER A 529 -29.74 -25.45 -2.02
C SER A 529 -29.37 -26.77 -1.35
N VAL A 530 -30.39 -27.53 -0.92
CA VAL A 530 -30.21 -28.86 -0.31
C VAL A 530 -31.14 -29.87 -0.95
N THR A 531 -30.60 -31.01 -1.38
CA THR A 531 -31.35 -32.17 -1.86
C THR A 531 -31.36 -33.26 -0.79
N ILE A 532 -32.56 -33.61 -0.33
CA ILE A 532 -32.85 -34.54 0.75
C ILE A 532 -33.39 -35.85 0.14
N PRO A 533 -32.67 -36.98 0.29
CA PRO A 533 -33.06 -38.25 -0.30
C PRO A 533 -34.26 -38.86 0.41
N ALA A 534 -34.93 -39.81 -0.27
CA ALA A 534 -36.11 -40.46 0.28
C ALA A 534 -35.86 -41.30 1.54
N SER A 535 -34.59 -41.60 1.86
CA SER A 535 -34.21 -42.31 3.08
C SER A 535 -34.32 -41.46 4.34
N VAL A 536 -34.31 -40.12 4.23
CA VAL A 536 -34.44 -39.23 5.39
C VAL A 536 -35.88 -39.26 5.87
N THR A 537 -36.06 -39.70 7.12
CA THR A 537 -37.36 -39.82 7.79
C THR A 537 -37.49 -38.90 8.99
N PHE A 538 -36.39 -38.30 9.45
CA PHE A 538 -36.36 -37.36 10.56
C PHE A 538 -35.51 -36.12 10.24
N ILE A 539 -35.98 -34.94 10.60
CA ILE A 539 -35.24 -33.68 10.53
C ILE A 539 -35.46 -32.92 11.84
N LYS A 540 -34.36 -32.56 12.51
CA LYS A 540 -34.43 -31.75 13.73
C LYS A 540 -35.06 -30.37 13.47
N SER A 541 -35.85 -29.86 14.41
CA SER A 541 -36.29 -28.47 14.44
C SER A 541 -35.10 -27.51 14.25
N GLU A 542 -35.34 -26.42 13.53
CA GLU A 542 -34.32 -25.41 13.21
C GLU A 542 -33.11 -25.93 12.42
N ALA A 543 -33.19 -27.09 11.75
CA ALA A 543 -32.10 -27.72 10.97
C ALA A 543 -31.29 -26.73 10.11
N PHE A 544 -31.95 -25.70 9.56
CA PHE A 544 -31.39 -24.69 8.67
C PHE A 544 -31.43 -23.26 9.24
N ALA A 545 -31.51 -23.09 10.56
CA ALA A 545 -31.57 -21.76 11.17
C ALA A 545 -30.30 -20.93 10.87
N GLY A 546 -30.51 -19.69 10.42
CA GLY A 546 -29.43 -18.77 10.03
C GLY A 546 -28.80 -19.04 8.66
N CYS A 547 -29.38 -19.94 7.86
CA CYS A 547 -28.99 -20.20 6.46
C CYS A 547 -29.56 -19.15 5.49
N VAL A 548 -29.18 -17.88 5.68
CA VAL A 548 -29.72 -16.74 4.92
C VAL A 548 -29.56 -16.84 3.39
N GLY A 549 -28.62 -17.66 2.91
CA GLY A 549 -28.37 -17.89 1.48
C GLY A 549 -29.19 -19.02 0.86
N LEU A 550 -29.93 -19.80 1.66
CA LEU A 550 -30.66 -20.97 1.20
C LEU A 550 -31.89 -20.56 0.40
N LYS A 551 -31.95 -20.99 -0.87
CA LYS A 551 -33.02 -20.64 -1.83
C LYS A 551 -33.97 -21.79 -2.11
N SER A 552 -33.48 -23.03 -2.08
CA SER A 552 -34.26 -24.21 -2.47
C SER A 552 -33.97 -25.42 -1.59
N VAL A 553 -35.01 -26.17 -1.23
CA VAL A 553 -34.90 -27.48 -0.57
C VAL A 553 -35.69 -28.51 -1.37
N TYR A 554 -35.02 -29.56 -1.84
CA TYR A 554 -35.61 -30.61 -2.68
C TYR A 554 -35.81 -31.89 -1.87
N PHE A 555 -37.04 -32.38 -1.77
CA PHE A 555 -37.36 -33.64 -1.12
C PHE A 555 -37.69 -34.73 -2.14
N LEU A 556 -36.94 -35.83 -2.10
CA LEU A 556 -37.11 -36.96 -3.02
C LEU A 556 -38.06 -38.06 -2.47
N GLY A 557 -38.52 -37.94 -1.22
CA GLY A 557 -39.36 -38.94 -0.53
C GLY A 557 -40.58 -38.35 0.19
N ASN A 558 -41.12 -39.13 1.15
CA ASN A 558 -42.19 -38.69 2.03
C ASN A 558 -41.71 -37.54 2.93
N ARG A 559 -42.65 -36.76 3.48
CA ARG A 559 -42.33 -35.70 4.45
C ARG A 559 -41.65 -36.29 5.69
N PRO A 560 -40.43 -35.87 6.05
CA PRO A 560 -39.77 -36.32 7.29
C PRO A 560 -40.48 -35.79 8.55
N GLN A 561 -40.43 -36.54 9.64
CA GLN A 561 -40.93 -36.11 10.96
C GLN A 561 -39.94 -35.15 11.63
N SER A 562 -40.43 -34.26 12.51
CA SER A 562 -39.61 -33.38 13.36
C SER A 562 -39.84 -33.64 14.86
N ASP A 563 -38.99 -33.06 15.72
CA ASP A 563 -39.01 -33.21 17.19
C ASP A 563 -40.01 -32.29 17.92
N TRP A 564 -40.70 -31.37 17.23
CA TRP A 564 -41.75 -30.52 17.81
C TRP A 564 -43.13 -30.85 17.23
N TYR A 565 -44.11 -31.11 18.10
CA TYR A 565 -45.44 -31.66 17.75
C TYR A 565 -46.45 -30.64 17.15
N SER A 566 -46.05 -29.39 16.87
CA SER A 566 -46.92 -28.43 16.19
C SER A 566 -46.64 -28.44 14.69
N GLU A 567 -47.67 -28.73 13.89
CA GLU A 567 -47.62 -28.70 12.41
C GLU A 567 -47.17 -27.34 11.83
N SER A 568 -46.97 -26.32 12.67
CA SER A 568 -46.59 -24.94 12.32
C SER A 568 -45.09 -24.63 12.33
N ASP A 569 -44.20 -25.41 12.96
CA ASP A 569 -42.88 -24.88 13.37
C ASP A 569 -41.63 -25.68 12.91
N GLU A 570 -41.76 -26.65 11.99
CA GLU A 570 -40.72 -27.66 11.71
C GLU A 570 -39.43 -27.14 11.00
N LEU A 571 -39.41 -25.91 10.49
CA LEU A 571 -38.28 -25.28 9.81
C LEU A 571 -38.13 -23.78 10.18
N TYR A 572 -38.04 -23.44 11.47
CA TYR A 572 -37.76 -22.06 11.89
C TYR A 572 -36.35 -21.59 11.46
N GLY A 573 -36.28 -20.37 10.90
CA GLY A 573 -35.05 -19.69 10.46
C GLY A 573 -34.93 -19.49 8.94
N ASP A 574 -35.05 -18.23 8.52
CA ASP A 574 -34.99 -17.66 7.15
C ASP A 574 -36.18 -17.92 6.20
N TYR A 575 -36.87 -16.83 5.87
CA TYR A 575 -38.20 -16.75 5.23
C TYR A 575 -38.23 -16.89 3.69
N ASN A 576 -37.16 -17.36 3.02
CA ASN A 576 -37.03 -17.23 1.55
C ASN A 576 -36.78 -18.53 0.75
N ALA A 577 -36.56 -19.68 1.38
CA ALA A 577 -36.28 -20.92 0.64
C ALA A 577 -37.57 -21.62 0.16
N THR A 578 -37.66 -21.89 -1.15
CA THR A 578 -38.77 -22.65 -1.77
C THR A 578 -38.60 -24.15 -1.54
N VAL A 579 -39.68 -24.83 -1.15
CA VAL A 579 -39.67 -26.28 -0.93
C VAL A 579 -40.20 -26.99 -2.17
N TYR A 580 -39.42 -27.91 -2.72
CA TYR A 580 -39.75 -28.74 -3.88
C TYR A 580 -39.96 -30.19 -3.46
N TYR A 581 -41.05 -30.81 -3.90
CA TYR A 581 -41.35 -32.22 -3.60
C TYR A 581 -41.95 -32.96 -4.80
N ILE A 582 -41.82 -34.29 -4.78
CA ILE A 582 -42.36 -35.17 -5.83
C ILE A 582 -43.84 -35.45 -5.59
N GLN A 583 -44.68 -35.27 -6.62
CA GLN A 583 -46.12 -35.57 -6.56
C GLN A 583 -46.39 -37.03 -6.17
N GLY A 584 -47.34 -37.26 -5.25
CA GLY A 584 -47.76 -38.61 -4.82
C GLY A 584 -46.97 -39.21 -3.64
N LYS A 585 -46.07 -38.46 -3.01
CA LYS A 585 -45.39 -38.84 -1.75
C LYS A 585 -46.27 -38.47 -0.54
N ARG A 586 -46.26 -39.31 0.50
CA ARG A 586 -47.10 -39.17 1.71
C ARG A 586 -46.59 -38.03 2.60
N GLY A 587 -47.50 -37.29 3.23
CA GLY A 587 -47.20 -36.23 4.21
C GLY A 587 -47.10 -34.82 3.61
N TRP A 588 -47.29 -34.67 2.30
CA TRP A 588 -47.25 -33.39 1.57
C TRP A 588 -48.65 -32.85 1.24
N GLU A 589 -49.69 -33.37 1.91
CA GLU A 589 -51.10 -33.03 1.69
C GLU A 589 -51.49 -31.68 2.34
N THR A 590 -50.63 -31.14 3.21
CA THR A 590 -50.71 -29.79 3.79
C THR A 590 -49.45 -28.98 3.44
N PRO A 591 -49.55 -27.65 3.27
CA PRO A 591 -48.38 -26.79 3.13
C PRO A 591 -47.38 -27.02 4.28
N TYR A 592 -46.09 -27.04 3.96
CA TYR A 592 -45.03 -27.18 4.97
C TYR A 592 -44.82 -25.83 5.67
N GLY A 593 -45.71 -25.50 6.61
CA GLY A 593 -45.84 -24.16 7.19
C GLY A 593 -46.29 -23.12 6.16
N ASP A 594 -45.86 -21.86 6.31
CA ASP A 594 -46.20 -20.72 5.43
C ASP A 594 -45.34 -20.62 4.13
N ARG A 595 -44.59 -21.66 3.77
CA ARG A 595 -43.58 -21.60 2.69
C ARG A 595 -44.17 -21.91 1.30
N PRO A 596 -43.66 -21.31 0.21
CA PRO A 596 -44.01 -21.71 -1.15
C PRO A 596 -43.59 -23.16 -1.42
N THR A 597 -44.56 -24.04 -1.64
CA THR A 597 -44.35 -25.44 -2.02
C THR A 597 -44.63 -25.65 -3.51
N VAL A 598 -43.68 -26.22 -4.25
CA VAL A 598 -43.81 -26.45 -5.70
C VAL A 598 -43.71 -27.94 -6.02
N VAL A 599 -44.74 -28.48 -6.69
CA VAL A 599 -44.77 -29.86 -7.21
C VAL A 599 -43.91 -29.96 -8.47
N THR A 600 -42.95 -30.89 -8.50
CA THR A 600 -42.12 -31.13 -9.71
C THR A 600 -42.38 -32.52 -10.32
N PRO A 601 -42.51 -32.67 -11.66
CA PRO A 601 -42.48 -33.98 -12.33
C PRO A 601 -41.06 -34.61 -12.25
N PRO A 602 -40.92 -35.95 -12.34
CA PRO A 602 -39.62 -36.61 -12.23
C PRO A 602 -38.72 -36.20 -13.40
N ARG A 603 -37.62 -35.51 -13.13
CA ARG A 603 -36.57 -35.24 -14.13
C ARG A 603 -35.36 -36.12 -13.85
N ASP A 604 -34.98 -36.93 -14.84
CA ASP A 604 -33.62 -37.47 -14.91
C ASP A 604 -32.64 -36.29 -15.00
N PRO A 605 -31.55 -36.28 -14.22
CA PRO A 605 -30.63 -35.15 -14.15
C PRO A 605 -29.80 -34.92 -15.42
N LEU A 606 -29.82 -35.87 -16.38
CA LEU A 606 -29.07 -35.82 -17.64
C LEU A 606 -29.99 -35.71 -18.84
N THR A 607 -29.65 -34.82 -19.78
CA THR A 607 -30.25 -34.78 -21.12
C THR A 607 -29.40 -35.58 -22.10
N TYR A 608 -30.03 -36.34 -22.99
CA TYR A 608 -29.34 -37.24 -23.90
C TYR A 608 -30.07 -37.43 -25.22
N THR A 609 -29.36 -37.91 -26.23
CA THR A 609 -29.91 -38.38 -27.50
C THR A 609 -29.69 -39.88 -27.65
N THR A 610 -30.68 -40.56 -28.23
CA THR A 610 -30.63 -42.00 -28.47
C THR A 610 -30.38 -42.26 -29.95
N SER A 611 -29.33 -43.02 -30.25
CA SER A 611 -29.11 -43.66 -31.56
C SER A 611 -29.57 -45.12 -31.50
N ALA A 612 -29.67 -45.80 -32.65
CA ALA A 612 -30.26 -47.16 -32.74
C ALA A 612 -29.75 -48.16 -31.66
N ASN A 613 -28.47 -48.08 -31.25
CA ASN A 613 -27.87 -48.98 -30.25
C ASN A 613 -27.06 -48.26 -29.14
N SER A 614 -27.15 -46.93 -28.98
CA SER A 614 -26.33 -46.21 -27.98
C SER A 614 -26.88 -44.85 -27.58
N ILE A 615 -26.34 -44.30 -26.50
CA ILE A 615 -26.73 -43.00 -25.95
C ILE A 615 -25.55 -42.03 -25.92
N THR A 616 -25.81 -40.79 -26.35
CA THR A 616 -24.91 -39.65 -26.22
C THR A 616 -25.48 -38.68 -25.19
N ILE A 617 -24.69 -38.35 -24.16
CA ILE A 617 -25.07 -37.32 -23.20
C ILE A 617 -24.94 -35.95 -23.88
N THR A 618 -26.03 -35.18 -23.88
CA THR A 618 -26.10 -33.83 -24.46
C THR A 618 -26.18 -32.74 -23.40
N GLY A 619 -26.41 -33.10 -22.13
CA GLY A 619 -26.22 -32.20 -21.01
C GLY A 619 -26.92 -32.60 -19.71
N SER A 620 -27.33 -31.61 -18.89
CA SER A 620 -27.97 -31.80 -17.59
C SER A 620 -29.09 -30.79 -17.35
N ASN A 621 -30.14 -31.16 -16.60
CA ASN A 621 -31.27 -30.29 -16.31
C ASN A 621 -31.85 -30.49 -14.89
N PRO A 622 -31.59 -29.59 -13.92
CA PRO A 622 -30.81 -28.34 -14.03
C PRO A 622 -29.30 -28.60 -14.24
N GLN A 623 -28.51 -27.54 -14.49
CA GLN A 623 -27.05 -27.66 -14.65
C GLN A 623 -26.42 -28.47 -13.52
N ALA A 624 -25.60 -29.45 -13.88
CA ALA A 624 -25.01 -30.38 -12.92
C ALA A 624 -24.17 -29.64 -11.85
N SER A 625 -24.47 -29.92 -10.58
CA SER A 625 -23.68 -29.48 -9.42
C SER A 625 -23.25 -30.68 -8.58
N GLY A 626 -22.18 -30.53 -7.80
CA GLY A 626 -21.65 -31.61 -6.96
C GLY A 626 -20.87 -32.68 -7.76
N ALA A 627 -20.89 -33.92 -7.29
CA ALA A 627 -20.21 -35.03 -7.95
C ALA A 627 -21.16 -35.69 -8.97
N LEU A 628 -20.73 -35.78 -10.23
CA LEU A 628 -21.50 -36.38 -11.30
C LEU A 628 -20.96 -37.77 -11.65
N VAL A 629 -21.84 -38.77 -11.64
CA VAL A 629 -21.55 -40.11 -12.14
C VAL A 629 -22.30 -40.30 -13.45
N ILE A 630 -21.57 -40.46 -14.55
CA ILE A 630 -22.19 -40.80 -15.84
C ILE A 630 -22.56 -42.28 -15.79
N PRO A 631 -23.84 -42.66 -15.98
CA PRO A 631 -24.25 -44.06 -15.93
C PRO A 631 -23.72 -44.81 -17.15
N ALA A 632 -23.38 -46.09 -16.98
CA ALA A 632 -22.94 -46.94 -18.09
C ALA A 632 -24.09 -47.24 -19.09
N LYS A 633 -25.34 -47.17 -18.62
CA LYS A 633 -26.55 -47.38 -19.43
C LYS A 633 -27.64 -46.40 -19.03
N ILE A 634 -28.43 -45.96 -20.01
CA ILE A 634 -29.71 -45.26 -19.81
C ILE A 634 -30.74 -46.02 -20.66
N ASN A 635 -31.92 -46.33 -20.12
CA ASN A 635 -32.95 -47.14 -20.81
C ASN A 635 -32.40 -48.44 -21.44
N ASN A 636 -31.53 -49.15 -20.72
CA ASN A 636 -30.81 -50.37 -21.15
C ASN A 636 -29.85 -50.22 -22.35
N LEU A 637 -29.70 -49.03 -22.92
CA LEU A 637 -28.73 -48.74 -23.98
C LEU A 637 -27.41 -48.21 -23.39
N PRO A 638 -26.25 -48.61 -23.93
CA PRO A 638 -24.95 -48.15 -23.44
C PRO A 638 -24.75 -46.65 -23.70
N VAL A 639 -24.25 -45.94 -22.69
CA VAL A 639 -23.79 -44.54 -22.84
C VAL A 639 -22.37 -44.58 -23.41
N THR A 640 -22.22 -44.19 -24.67
CA THR A 640 -20.95 -44.32 -25.41
C THR A 640 -20.21 -43.01 -25.57
N SER A 641 -20.90 -41.86 -25.45
CA SER A 641 -20.32 -40.56 -25.80
C SER A 641 -20.80 -39.43 -24.88
N ILE A 642 -19.91 -38.48 -24.62
CA ILE A 642 -20.22 -37.18 -24.01
C ILE A 642 -20.08 -36.09 -25.08
N GLY A 643 -21.21 -35.47 -25.43
CA GLY A 643 -21.34 -34.54 -26.53
C GLY A 643 -20.66 -33.19 -26.30
N THR A 644 -20.55 -32.44 -27.39
CA THR A 644 -20.03 -31.07 -27.39
C THR A 644 -20.85 -30.18 -26.46
N LEU A 645 -20.16 -29.45 -25.58
CA LEU A 645 -20.75 -28.55 -24.58
C LEU A 645 -21.73 -29.20 -23.59
N ALA A 646 -21.76 -30.54 -23.47
CA ALA A 646 -22.74 -31.23 -22.63
C ALA A 646 -22.82 -30.67 -21.20
N PHE A 647 -21.67 -30.41 -20.58
CA PHE A 647 -21.61 -29.82 -19.24
C PHE A 647 -21.08 -28.40 -19.25
N SER A 648 -21.09 -27.72 -20.40
CA SER A 648 -20.53 -26.38 -20.52
C SER A 648 -21.19 -25.41 -19.54
N GLY A 649 -20.36 -24.68 -18.79
CA GLY A 649 -20.81 -23.70 -17.80
C GLY A 649 -21.45 -24.31 -16.54
N SER A 650 -21.32 -25.63 -16.31
CA SER A 650 -21.77 -26.26 -15.05
C SER A 650 -20.82 -25.90 -13.91
N THR A 651 -20.94 -24.66 -13.40
CA THR A 651 -19.98 -24.06 -12.46
C THR A 651 -19.97 -24.73 -11.09
N GLY A 652 -21.05 -25.43 -10.72
CA GLY A 652 -21.14 -26.21 -9.47
C GLY A 652 -20.58 -27.63 -9.56
N LEU A 653 -20.20 -28.11 -10.74
CA LEU A 653 -19.72 -29.48 -10.95
C LEU A 653 -18.32 -29.64 -10.35
N THR A 654 -18.16 -30.56 -9.37
CA THR A 654 -16.91 -30.74 -8.59
C THR A 654 -16.08 -31.94 -9.04
N SER A 655 -16.75 -33.02 -9.49
CA SER A 655 -16.09 -34.21 -10.01
C SER A 655 -16.95 -34.93 -11.05
N VAL A 656 -16.30 -35.65 -11.97
CA VAL A 656 -16.97 -36.44 -13.00
C VAL A 656 -16.41 -37.86 -13.03
N SER A 657 -17.29 -38.85 -12.91
CA SER A 657 -16.95 -40.27 -13.06
C SER A 657 -17.38 -40.78 -14.44
N ILE A 658 -16.40 -41.27 -15.22
CA ILE A 658 -16.57 -41.81 -16.58
C ILE A 658 -16.64 -43.34 -16.51
N PRO A 659 -17.75 -43.98 -16.94
CA PRO A 659 -17.92 -45.43 -16.87
C PRO A 659 -17.16 -46.15 -17.98
N SER A 660 -17.04 -47.47 -17.87
CA SER A 660 -16.37 -48.33 -18.87
C SER A 660 -16.95 -48.25 -20.29
N SER A 661 -18.22 -47.87 -20.45
CA SER A 661 -18.92 -47.82 -21.74
C SER A 661 -18.59 -46.59 -22.60
N VAL A 662 -18.07 -45.51 -22.01
CA VAL A 662 -17.81 -44.25 -22.73
C VAL A 662 -16.52 -44.38 -23.54
N THR A 663 -16.65 -44.25 -24.86
CA THR A 663 -15.54 -44.37 -25.82
C THR A 663 -15.14 -43.04 -26.44
N SER A 664 -15.98 -42.00 -26.37
CA SER A 664 -15.67 -40.67 -26.88
C SER A 664 -16.12 -39.52 -25.96
N ILE A 665 -15.29 -38.48 -25.88
CA ILE A 665 -15.56 -37.24 -25.13
C ILE A 665 -15.16 -36.06 -26.01
N SER A 666 -16.09 -35.14 -26.28
CA SER A 666 -15.79 -33.94 -27.05
C SER A 666 -14.87 -32.98 -26.29
N THR A 667 -13.95 -32.31 -27.00
CA THR A 667 -12.92 -31.41 -26.44
C THR A 667 -13.49 -30.32 -25.51
N ASN A 668 -14.71 -29.83 -25.80
CA ASN A 668 -15.37 -28.77 -25.04
C ASN A 668 -16.50 -29.27 -24.12
N ALA A 669 -16.62 -30.57 -23.90
CA ALA A 669 -17.69 -31.16 -23.08
C ALA A 669 -17.77 -30.55 -21.67
N PHE A 670 -16.62 -30.14 -21.10
CA PHE A 670 -16.48 -29.60 -19.74
C PHE A 670 -15.93 -28.16 -19.72
N SER A 671 -16.22 -27.37 -20.76
CA SER A 671 -15.83 -25.97 -20.81
C SER A 671 -16.52 -25.16 -19.69
N GLY A 672 -15.82 -24.22 -19.06
CA GLY A 672 -16.41 -23.38 -18.00
C GLY A 672 -16.87 -24.09 -16.71
N CYS A 673 -16.52 -25.37 -16.51
CA CYS A 673 -16.78 -26.10 -15.27
C CYS A 673 -15.79 -25.67 -14.17
N THR A 674 -15.93 -24.45 -13.66
CA THR A 674 -14.92 -23.78 -12.81
C THR A 674 -14.63 -24.48 -11.48
N SER A 675 -15.60 -25.19 -10.89
CA SER A 675 -15.40 -25.95 -9.65
C SER A 675 -14.89 -27.38 -9.85
N LEU A 676 -14.71 -27.82 -11.10
CA LEU A 676 -14.33 -29.20 -11.42
C LEU A 676 -12.87 -29.40 -11.04
N THR A 677 -12.62 -30.28 -10.06
CA THR A 677 -11.27 -30.58 -9.55
C THR A 677 -10.79 -31.98 -9.93
N ASN A 678 -11.72 -32.89 -10.27
CA ASN A 678 -11.39 -34.30 -10.41
C ASN A 678 -12.18 -35.04 -11.51
N PHE A 679 -11.46 -35.71 -12.42
CA PHE A 679 -11.99 -36.77 -13.27
C PHE A 679 -11.61 -38.15 -12.69
N THR A 680 -12.59 -39.04 -12.57
CA THR A 680 -12.39 -40.46 -12.26
C THR A 680 -12.82 -41.29 -13.45
N VAL A 681 -12.00 -42.25 -13.87
CA VAL A 681 -12.32 -43.15 -14.98
C VAL A 681 -12.36 -44.58 -14.46
N ASP A 682 -13.41 -45.31 -14.78
CA ASP A 682 -13.54 -46.74 -14.51
C ASP A 682 -12.29 -47.49 -15.00
N PRO A 683 -11.62 -48.31 -14.16
CA PRO A 683 -10.44 -49.09 -14.55
C PRO A 683 -10.64 -49.94 -15.81
N LEU A 684 -11.87 -50.39 -16.06
CA LEU A 684 -12.25 -51.20 -17.23
C LEU A 684 -12.52 -50.38 -18.49
N ASN A 685 -12.53 -49.04 -18.42
CA ASN A 685 -12.69 -48.20 -19.60
C ASN A 685 -11.52 -48.42 -20.58
N ALA A 686 -11.83 -48.72 -21.83
CA ALA A 686 -10.84 -49.02 -22.87
C ALA A 686 -10.22 -47.79 -23.54
N SER A 687 -10.88 -46.62 -23.47
CA SER A 687 -10.50 -45.40 -24.19
C SER A 687 -9.75 -44.38 -23.33
N PHE A 688 -10.10 -44.27 -22.05
CA PHE A 688 -9.67 -43.19 -21.17
C PHE A 688 -9.00 -43.70 -19.90
N SER A 689 -8.25 -42.82 -19.26
CA SER A 689 -7.75 -43.02 -17.90
C SER A 689 -7.67 -41.67 -17.19
N SER A 690 -7.64 -41.67 -15.86
CA SER A 690 -7.31 -40.47 -15.09
C SER A 690 -6.11 -40.68 -14.18
N ALA A 691 -5.43 -39.58 -13.86
CA ALA A 691 -4.33 -39.53 -12.90
C ALA A 691 -4.26 -38.13 -12.29
N GLY A 692 -4.18 -38.03 -10.96
CA GLY A 692 -4.20 -36.74 -10.26
C GLY A 692 -5.44 -35.89 -10.58
N GLY A 693 -6.55 -36.54 -10.93
CA GLY A 693 -7.78 -35.90 -11.35
C GLY A 693 -7.80 -35.34 -12.77
N THR A 694 -6.70 -35.43 -13.53
CA THR A 694 -6.65 -35.05 -14.95
C THR A 694 -7.10 -36.20 -15.85
N LEU A 695 -7.77 -35.88 -16.95
CA LEU A 695 -8.25 -36.84 -17.95
C LEU A 695 -7.21 -37.05 -19.06
N PHE A 696 -6.94 -38.32 -19.36
CA PHE A 696 -6.00 -38.78 -20.38
C PHE A 696 -6.65 -39.82 -21.30
N ASN A 697 -5.99 -40.12 -22.41
CA ASN A 697 -6.23 -41.38 -23.11
C ASN A 697 -5.82 -42.59 -22.24
N LYS A 698 -6.24 -43.81 -22.61
CA LYS A 698 -5.97 -45.03 -21.82
C LYS A 698 -4.48 -45.21 -21.50
N ALA A 699 -3.61 -44.95 -22.47
CA ALA A 699 -2.16 -45.11 -22.33
C ALA A 699 -1.45 -43.98 -21.56
N LYS A 700 -2.16 -42.91 -21.17
CA LYS A 700 -1.58 -41.70 -20.54
C LYS A 700 -0.48 -41.02 -21.37
N THR A 701 -0.54 -41.18 -22.69
CA THR A 701 0.35 -40.52 -23.65
C THR A 701 -0.21 -39.21 -24.18
N SER A 702 -1.52 -38.99 -24.05
CA SER A 702 -2.19 -37.75 -24.42
C SER A 702 -3.02 -37.20 -23.26
N LEU A 703 -2.73 -35.95 -22.86
CA LEU A 703 -3.51 -35.22 -21.85
C LEU A 703 -4.69 -34.55 -22.55
N LEU A 704 -5.91 -34.94 -22.18
CA LEU A 704 -7.13 -34.51 -22.85
C LEU A 704 -7.77 -33.30 -22.17
N ARG A 705 -7.86 -33.32 -20.83
CA ARG A 705 -8.47 -32.21 -20.07
C ARG A 705 -7.95 -32.13 -18.63
N CYS A 706 -7.41 -30.98 -18.27
CA CYS A 706 -7.14 -30.57 -16.91
C CYS A 706 -8.43 -30.00 -16.27
N PRO A 707 -8.76 -30.35 -15.02
CA PRO A 707 -9.86 -29.73 -14.28
C PRO A 707 -9.56 -28.25 -14.02
N LEU A 708 -10.56 -27.36 -14.15
CA LEU A 708 -10.39 -25.91 -13.99
C LEU A 708 -10.13 -25.49 -12.54
N GLY A 709 -10.62 -26.28 -11.58
CA GLY A 709 -10.42 -26.07 -10.15
C GLY A 709 -9.03 -26.47 -9.64
N GLN A 710 -8.12 -26.90 -10.52
CA GLN A 710 -6.72 -27.15 -10.15
C GLN A 710 -6.02 -25.82 -9.84
N ILE A 711 -5.26 -25.81 -8.73
CA ILE A 711 -4.58 -24.61 -8.23
C ILE A 711 -3.08 -24.84 -8.05
N GLY A 712 -2.27 -23.80 -8.22
CA GLY A 712 -0.83 -23.83 -7.96
C GLY A 712 -0.03 -24.45 -9.10
N SER A 713 0.98 -25.26 -8.76
CA SER A 713 1.89 -25.85 -9.74
C SER A 713 1.39 -27.20 -10.24
N TYR A 714 1.38 -27.41 -11.56
CA TYR A 714 0.99 -28.67 -12.18
C TYR A 714 2.16 -29.28 -12.97
N THR A 715 2.52 -30.53 -12.66
CA THR A 715 3.53 -31.29 -13.38
C THR A 715 2.87 -32.26 -14.34
N ILE A 716 3.15 -32.11 -15.64
CA ILE A 716 2.69 -33.07 -16.63
C ILE A 716 3.58 -34.33 -16.52
N SER A 717 2.95 -35.51 -16.50
CA SER A 717 3.67 -36.79 -16.41
C SER A 717 4.65 -37.00 -17.58
N ASN A 718 5.80 -37.63 -17.32
CA ASN A 718 6.81 -38.04 -18.31
C ASN A 718 6.32 -39.12 -19.31
N THR A 719 5.10 -39.60 -19.18
CA THR A 719 4.45 -40.48 -20.18
C THR A 719 3.78 -39.69 -21.30
N VAL A 720 3.49 -38.40 -21.09
CA VAL A 720 2.72 -37.58 -22.02
C VAL A 720 3.61 -37.10 -23.16
N THR A 721 3.22 -37.42 -24.40
CA THR A 721 3.91 -37.00 -25.63
C THR A 721 3.13 -35.94 -26.40
N SER A 722 1.84 -35.79 -26.15
CA SER A 722 0.98 -34.75 -26.73
C SER A 722 -0.04 -34.18 -25.74
N ILE A 723 -0.42 -32.91 -25.93
CA ILE A 723 -1.49 -32.25 -25.18
C ILE A 723 -2.61 -31.91 -26.17
N GLY A 724 -3.85 -32.27 -25.81
CA GLY A 724 -5.02 -31.93 -26.60
C GLY A 724 -5.24 -30.42 -26.72
N ALA A 725 -5.89 -29.99 -27.79
CA ALA A 725 -6.34 -28.60 -27.91
C ALA A 725 -7.22 -28.23 -26.71
N LEU A 726 -7.03 -27.02 -26.15
CA LEU A 726 -7.79 -26.51 -25.00
C LEU A 726 -7.69 -27.35 -23.71
N ALA A 727 -6.70 -28.25 -23.60
CA ALA A 727 -6.60 -29.15 -22.44
C ALA A 727 -6.45 -28.40 -21.11
N PHE A 728 -5.80 -27.24 -21.09
CA PHE A 728 -5.70 -26.35 -19.92
C PHE A 728 -6.58 -25.11 -20.03
N ASN A 729 -7.43 -25.00 -21.05
CA ASN A 729 -8.21 -23.79 -21.28
C ASN A 729 -9.05 -23.40 -20.04
N GLY A 730 -8.88 -22.17 -19.58
CA GLY A 730 -9.59 -21.61 -18.43
C GLY A 730 -9.09 -22.07 -17.05
N CYS A 731 -7.93 -22.72 -16.95
CA CYS A 731 -7.32 -23.10 -15.66
C CYS A 731 -6.76 -21.87 -14.92
N ILE A 732 -7.65 -21.03 -14.40
CA ILE A 732 -7.32 -19.75 -13.76
C ILE A 732 -6.51 -19.88 -12.47
N GLY A 733 -6.57 -21.03 -11.79
CA GLY A 733 -5.88 -21.28 -10.53
C GLY A 733 -4.42 -21.75 -10.68
N LEU A 734 -4.02 -22.20 -11.87
CA LEU A 734 -2.67 -22.70 -12.10
C LEU A 734 -1.67 -21.56 -12.22
N THR A 735 -0.62 -21.58 -11.40
CA THR A 735 0.43 -20.56 -11.39
C THR A 735 1.66 -20.98 -12.17
N THR A 736 1.96 -22.28 -12.24
CA THR A 736 3.11 -22.83 -12.96
C THR A 736 2.78 -24.17 -13.58
N ILE A 737 3.18 -24.39 -14.83
CA ILE A 737 3.07 -25.70 -15.49
C ILE A 737 4.47 -26.19 -15.85
N ILE A 738 4.77 -27.42 -15.46
CA ILE A 738 6.05 -28.09 -15.73
C ILE A 738 5.87 -29.03 -16.92
N ILE A 739 6.55 -28.69 -18.02
CA ILE A 739 6.60 -29.40 -19.29
C ILE A 739 7.61 -30.56 -19.18
N PRO A 740 7.21 -31.81 -19.46
CA PRO A 740 8.05 -32.98 -19.21
C PRO A 740 9.04 -33.21 -20.35
N LYS A 741 10.05 -34.05 -20.11
CA LYS A 741 11.06 -34.40 -21.13
C LYS A 741 10.48 -35.06 -22.39
N SER A 742 9.32 -35.71 -22.28
CA SER A 742 8.67 -36.49 -23.34
C SER A 742 7.80 -35.68 -24.31
N LEU A 743 7.46 -34.43 -23.97
CA LEU A 743 6.52 -33.65 -24.76
C LEU A 743 7.19 -33.04 -26.00
N THR A 744 6.62 -33.29 -27.17
CA THR A 744 7.18 -32.88 -28.46
C THR A 744 6.33 -31.84 -29.20
N SER A 745 5.08 -31.62 -28.81
CA SER A 745 4.20 -30.64 -29.44
C SER A 745 3.24 -29.99 -28.45
N ILE A 746 2.97 -28.70 -28.67
CA ILE A 746 1.99 -27.88 -27.96
C ILE A 746 1.25 -27.06 -29.02
N THR A 747 -0.07 -26.99 -28.92
CA THR A 747 -0.91 -26.19 -29.82
C THR A 747 -1.13 -24.79 -29.26
N SER A 748 -1.41 -23.82 -30.13
CA SER A 748 -1.52 -22.38 -29.82
C SER A 748 -2.51 -22.06 -28.69
N ASP A 749 -3.56 -22.88 -28.53
CA ASP A 749 -4.67 -22.58 -27.62
C ASP A 749 -4.64 -23.45 -26.35
N THR A 750 -3.56 -24.23 -26.16
CA THR A 750 -3.43 -25.19 -25.05
C THR A 750 -3.67 -24.52 -23.69
N PHE A 751 -3.14 -23.31 -23.50
CA PHE A 751 -3.16 -22.55 -22.25
C PHE A 751 -4.06 -21.29 -22.31
N ALA A 752 -4.94 -21.18 -23.30
CA ALA A 752 -5.85 -20.04 -23.44
C ALA A 752 -6.68 -19.81 -22.16
N GLY A 753 -6.85 -18.55 -21.72
CA GLY A 753 -7.58 -18.23 -20.50
C GLY A 753 -6.96 -18.69 -19.16
N CYS A 754 -5.70 -19.16 -19.12
CA CYS A 754 -5.00 -19.50 -17.87
C CYS A 754 -4.47 -18.24 -17.14
N SER A 755 -5.35 -17.33 -16.74
CA SER A 755 -4.96 -16.00 -16.22
C SER A 755 -4.10 -15.99 -14.95
N GLY A 756 -4.02 -17.10 -14.20
CA GLY A 756 -3.10 -17.25 -13.07
C GLY A 756 -1.68 -17.69 -13.45
N LEU A 757 -1.46 -18.12 -14.70
CA LEU A 757 -0.21 -18.76 -15.12
C LEU A 757 0.90 -17.71 -15.28
N THR A 758 1.86 -17.72 -14.36
CA THR A 758 2.98 -16.76 -14.33
C THR A 758 4.27 -17.33 -14.91
N SER A 759 4.37 -18.66 -15.01
CA SER A 759 5.57 -19.35 -15.46
C SER A 759 5.27 -20.70 -16.14
N LEU A 760 5.97 -20.98 -17.23
CA LEU A 760 6.11 -22.29 -17.84
C LEU A 760 7.54 -22.75 -17.60
N THR A 761 7.72 -23.95 -17.05
CA THR A 761 9.05 -24.52 -16.81
C THR A 761 9.22 -25.78 -17.65
N VAL A 762 10.35 -25.90 -18.33
CA VAL A 762 10.67 -27.07 -19.17
C VAL A 762 11.72 -27.93 -18.49
N ASP A 763 11.46 -29.24 -18.41
CA ASP A 763 12.45 -30.23 -17.95
C ASP A 763 13.76 -30.08 -18.74
N SER A 764 14.89 -30.05 -18.04
CA SER A 764 16.22 -29.89 -18.65
C SER A 764 16.53 -30.91 -19.76
N LEU A 765 15.93 -32.11 -19.68
CA LEU A 765 16.08 -33.19 -20.65
C LEU A 765 15.13 -33.10 -21.84
N ASN A 766 14.21 -32.13 -21.89
CA ASN A 766 13.35 -31.92 -23.05
C ASN A 766 14.20 -31.44 -24.24
N THR A 767 14.09 -32.13 -25.37
CA THR A 767 14.87 -31.85 -26.58
C THR A 767 14.21 -30.84 -27.52
N THR A 768 12.94 -30.48 -27.28
CA THR A 768 12.11 -29.69 -28.20
C THR A 768 11.87 -28.26 -27.73
N PHE A 769 11.73 -28.06 -26.42
CA PHE A 769 11.35 -26.79 -25.81
C PHE A 769 12.43 -26.26 -24.86
N SER A 770 12.34 -24.98 -24.56
CA SER A 770 13.09 -24.32 -23.49
C SER A 770 12.24 -23.23 -22.85
N SER A 771 12.57 -22.81 -21.62
CA SER A 771 11.77 -21.80 -20.92
C SER A 771 12.56 -20.73 -20.15
N PRO A 772 13.47 -19.98 -20.80
CA PRO A 772 14.14 -18.86 -20.16
C PRO A 772 13.13 -17.85 -19.59
N GLY A 773 13.34 -17.43 -18.33
CA GLY A 773 12.47 -16.45 -17.67
C GLY A 773 11.02 -16.90 -17.44
N GLY A 774 10.75 -18.22 -17.54
CA GLY A 774 9.41 -18.80 -17.40
C GLY A 774 8.51 -18.64 -18.63
N VAL A 775 9.06 -18.24 -19.79
CA VAL A 775 8.33 -18.09 -21.06
C VAL A 775 8.70 -19.25 -21.97
N LEU A 776 7.74 -19.85 -22.68
CA LEU A 776 7.99 -21.06 -23.47
C LEU A 776 8.48 -20.72 -24.89
N TYR A 777 9.61 -21.32 -25.27
CA TYR A 777 10.23 -21.22 -26.58
C TYR A 777 10.49 -22.61 -27.17
N ASN A 778 10.82 -22.66 -28.46
CA ASN A 778 11.53 -23.80 -29.01
C ASN A 778 12.93 -23.95 -28.35
N LYS A 779 13.58 -25.11 -28.53
CA LYS A 779 14.87 -25.39 -27.88
C LYS A 779 15.95 -24.37 -28.21
N ALA A 780 15.97 -23.87 -29.45
CA ALA A 780 16.93 -22.89 -29.95
C ALA A 780 16.61 -21.43 -29.54
N GLN A 781 15.48 -21.17 -28.87
CA GLN A 781 15.01 -19.83 -28.48
C GLN A 781 14.85 -18.84 -29.65
N THR A 782 14.57 -19.37 -30.84
CA THR A 782 14.30 -18.59 -32.05
C THR A 782 12.81 -18.33 -32.28
N SER A 783 11.94 -19.10 -31.63
CA SER A 783 10.49 -18.91 -31.69
C SER A 783 9.89 -18.86 -30.30
N LEU A 784 9.22 -17.76 -29.96
CA LEU A 784 8.37 -17.70 -28.77
C LEU A 784 7.08 -18.45 -29.06
N LEU A 785 6.80 -19.48 -28.27
CA LEU A 785 5.65 -20.35 -28.45
C LEU A 785 4.47 -19.90 -27.58
N VAL A 786 4.71 -19.68 -26.28
CA VAL A 786 3.67 -19.28 -25.32
C VAL A 786 4.26 -18.36 -24.24
N PHE A 787 3.65 -17.20 -24.08
CA PHE A 787 3.84 -16.29 -22.96
C PHE A 787 2.79 -16.59 -21.88
N PRO A 788 3.19 -16.76 -20.59
CA PRO A 788 2.25 -17.00 -19.51
C PRO A 788 1.31 -15.79 -19.30
N SER A 789 0.00 -15.98 -19.45
CA SER A 789 -0.96 -14.86 -19.45
C SER A 789 -1.15 -14.16 -18.10
N GLY A 790 -0.78 -14.80 -17.00
CA GLY A 790 -0.71 -14.20 -15.67
C GLY A 790 0.59 -13.44 -15.37
N LYS A 791 1.58 -13.48 -16.28
CA LYS A 791 2.83 -12.73 -16.12
C LYS A 791 2.57 -11.24 -16.44
N MET A 792 2.84 -10.36 -15.46
CA MET A 792 2.49 -8.93 -15.52
C MET A 792 3.69 -8.03 -15.85
N GLY A 793 3.36 -6.82 -16.33
CA GLY A 793 4.32 -5.72 -16.52
C GLY A 793 4.89 -5.65 -17.93
N ASP A 794 6.03 -4.99 -18.06
CA ASP A 794 6.73 -4.83 -19.32
C ASP A 794 7.56 -6.07 -19.68
N TYR A 795 7.67 -6.39 -20.96
CA TYR A 795 8.50 -7.50 -21.44
C TYR A 795 9.40 -7.12 -22.62
N THR A 796 10.60 -7.67 -22.66
CA THR A 796 11.55 -7.49 -23.77
C THR A 796 11.96 -8.86 -24.30
N LEU A 797 11.74 -9.09 -25.59
CA LEU A 797 12.16 -10.31 -26.27
C LEU A 797 13.68 -10.33 -26.50
N SER A 798 14.29 -11.51 -26.34
CA SER A 798 15.70 -11.74 -26.67
C SER A 798 15.96 -11.60 -28.17
N ASN A 799 17.13 -11.09 -28.55
CA ASN A 799 17.57 -10.97 -29.95
C ASN A 799 17.75 -12.30 -30.69
N SER A 800 17.70 -13.44 -29.99
CA SER A 800 17.66 -14.76 -30.63
C SER A 800 16.31 -15.02 -31.31
N VAL A 801 15.24 -14.34 -30.88
CA VAL A 801 13.88 -14.58 -31.36
C VAL A 801 13.72 -14.01 -32.76
N THR A 802 13.36 -14.87 -33.71
CA THR A 802 13.08 -14.51 -35.11
C THR A 802 11.58 -14.55 -35.43
N SER A 803 10.79 -15.23 -34.60
CA SER A 803 9.35 -15.39 -34.82
C SER A 803 8.55 -15.46 -33.52
N ILE A 804 7.32 -14.94 -33.56
CA ILE A 804 6.31 -15.09 -32.50
C ILE A 804 5.20 -16.00 -33.05
N SER A 805 4.93 -17.13 -32.37
CA SER A 805 3.93 -18.10 -32.80
C SER A 805 2.50 -17.56 -32.74
N ALA A 806 1.58 -18.23 -33.45
CA ALA A 806 0.15 -17.94 -33.35
C ALA A 806 -0.32 -18.11 -31.90
N SER A 807 -1.15 -17.17 -31.43
CA SER A 807 -1.61 -17.07 -30.03
C SER A 807 -0.48 -16.99 -28.97
N GLY A 808 0.75 -16.61 -29.36
CA GLY A 808 1.91 -16.64 -28.47
C GLY A 808 1.78 -15.77 -27.20
N PHE A 809 0.98 -14.71 -27.23
CA PHE A 809 0.62 -13.86 -26.10
C PHE A 809 -0.92 -13.81 -25.90
N LEU A 810 -1.65 -14.86 -26.23
CA LEU A 810 -3.11 -14.88 -26.08
C LEU A 810 -3.56 -14.59 -24.63
N ASP A 811 -4.53 -13.69 -24.48
CA ASP A 811 -5.16 -13.28 -23.21
C ASP A 811 -4.19 -12.74 -22.14
N CYS A 812 -3.04 -12.18 -22.53
CA CYS A 812 -2.07 -11.58 -21.60
C CYS A 812 -2.52 -10.19 -21.12
N ALA A 813 -3.58 -10.13 -20.32
CA ALA A 813 -4.20 -8.89 -19.86
C ALA A 813 -3.28 -8.04 -18.95
N GLY A 814 -2.31 -8.66 -18.27
CA GLY A 814 -1.34 -7.98 -17.40
C GLY A 814 -0.11 -7.40 -18.11
N LEU A 815 0.07 -7.65 -19.41
CA LEU A 815 1.20 -7.15 -20.20
C LEU A 815 0.94 -5.69 -20.61
N THR A 816 1.76 -4.75 -20.14
CA THR A 816 1.59 -3.30 -20.36
C THR A 816 2.35 -2.77 -21.57
N SER A 817 3.60 -3.22 -21.74
CA SER A 817 4.40 -2.91 -22.92
C SER A 817 5.28 -4.08 -23.35
N LEU A 818 5.59 -4.12 -24.65
CA LEU A 818 6.40 -5.17 -25.26
C LEU A 818 7.48 -4.57 -26.17
N THR A 819 8.74 -4.94 -25.95
CA THR A 819 9.85 -4.61 -26.85
C THR A 819 10.21 -5.82 -27.71
N ILE A 820 10.09 -5.65 -29.02
CA ILE A 820 10.34 -6.64 -30.07
C ILE A 820 11.69 -6.30 -30.76
N PRO A 821 12.69 -7.21 -30.70
CA PRO A 821 14.02 -6.96 -31.23
C PRO A 821 14.05 -6.95 -32.75
N SER A 822 15.16 -6.45 -33.31
CA SER A 822 15.33 -6.33 -34.76
C SER A 822 15.39 -7.65 -35.52
N SER A 823 15.61 -8.75 -34.80
CA SER A 823 15.68 -10.12 -35.33
C SER A 823 14.31 -10.71 -35.69
N VAL A 824 13.21 -10.16 -35.15
CA VAL A 824 11.86 -10.69 -35.40
C VAL A 824 11.40 -10.29 -36.80
N THR A 825 11.13 -11.30 -37.64
CA THR A 825 10.69 -11.12 -39.03
C THR A 825 9.24 -11.58 -39.26
N SER A 826 8.66 -12.36 -38.33
CA SER A 826 7.28 -12.85 -38.45
C SER A 826 6.53 -12.92 -37.11
N ILE A 827 5.25 -12.55 -37.16
CA ILE A 827 4.29 -12.60 -36.04
C ILE A 827 3.06 -13.40 -36.50
N GLY A 828 2.72 -14.46 -35.76
CA GLY A 828 1.61 -15.36 -36.08
C GLY A 828 0.21 -14.75 -35.91
N ALA A 829 -0.81 -15.48 -36.38
CA ALA A 829 -2.21 -15.10 -36.23
C ALA A 829 -2.62 -15.03 -34.74
N SER A 830 -3.47 -14.05 -34.39
CA SER A 830 -3.94 -13.83 -33.01
C SER A 830 -2.84 -13.71 -31.94
N ALA A 831 -1.59 -13.40 -32.32
CA ALA A 831 -0.44 -13.44 -31.41
C ALA A 831 -0.64 -12.62 -30.12
N PHE A 832 -1.27 -11.45 -30.20
CA PHE A 832 -1.58 -10.54 -29.08
C PHE A 832 -3.09 -10.40 -28.84
N SER A 833 -3.88 -11.39 -29.27
CA SER A 833 -5.33 -11.37 -29.06
C SER A 833 -5.65 -11.35 -27.55
N GLY A 834 -6.55 -10.48 -27.12
CA GLY A 834 -6.97 -10.41 -25.71
C GLY A 834 -5.98 -9.77 -24.73
N CYS A 835 -4.85 -9.20 -25.20
CA CYS A 835 -3.88 -8.48 -24.36
C CYS A 835 -4.40 -7.08 -23.91
N SER A 836 -5.55 -6.99 -23.23
CA SER A 836 -6.26 -5.72 -23.02
C SER A 836 -5.47 -4.62 -22.29
N GLY A 837 -4.44 -4.98 -21.52
CA GLY A 837 -3.54 -4.04 -20.84
C GLY A 837 -2.41 -3.47 -21.72
N LEU A 838 -2.20 -3.98 -22.93
CA LEU A 838 -1.08 -3.59 -23.78
C LEU A 838 -1.33 -2.22 -24.39
N THR A 839 -0.52 -1.23 -24.01
CA THR A 839 -0.63 0.16 -24.50
C THR A 839 0.44 0.50 -25.52
N SER A 840 1.58 -0.19 -25.47
CA SER A 840 2.76 0.20 -26.26
C SER A 840 3.57 -1.02 -26.73
N VAL A 841 3.86 -1.08 -28.02
CA VAL A 841 4.71 -2.13 -28.61
C VAL A 841 5.85 -1.48 -29.37
N TYR A 842 7.08 -1.70 -28.91
CA TYR A 842 8.30 -1.10 -29.45
C TYR A 842 9.01 -2.07 -30.38
N PHE A 843 9.15 -1.71 -31.66
CA PHE A 843 9.92 -2.46 -32.64
C PHE A 843 11.28 -1.83 -32.88
N LEU A 844 12.34 -2.63 -32.68
CA LEU A 844 13.73 -2.21 -32.91
C LEU A 844 14.22 -2.49 -34.35
N GLY A 845 13.39 -3.16 -35.17
CA GLY A 845 13.72 -3.60 -36.53
C GLY A 845 12.88 -2.97 -37.63
N ASN A 846 13.08 -3.48 -38.85
CA ASN A 846 12.17 -3.23 -39.97
C ASN A 846 10.81 -3.89 -39.69
N GLN A 847 9.76 -3.45 -40.37
CA GLN A 847 8.41 -3.99 -40.16
C GLN A 847 8.37 -5.52 -40.43
N PRO A 848 7.94 -6.36 -39.47
CA PRO A 848 7.80 -7.79 -39.69
C PRO A 848 6.51 -8.15 -40.44
N THR A 849 6.45 -9.37 -40.96
CA THR A 849 5.19 -9.97 -41.45
C THR A 849 4.26 -10.28 -40.27
N VAL A 850 2.94 -10.10 -40.46
CA VAL A 850 1.95 -10.24 -39.39
C VAL A 850 0.74 -11.05 -39.84
N GLY A 851 0.35 -12.02 -39.02
CA GLY A 851 -0.82 -12.88 -39.25
C GLY A 851 -2.15 -12.18 -38.99
N THR A 852 -3.23 -12.80 -39.44
CA THR A 852 -4.60 -12.30 -39.26
C THR A 852 -4.94 -12.10 -37.78
N ASN A 853 -5.66 -11.03 -37.47
CA ASN A 853 -6.14 -10.72 -36.12
C ASN A 853 -5.06 -10.67 -35.03
N ALA A 854 -3.78 -10.46 -35.40
CA ALA A 854 -2.66 -10.47 -34.45
C ALA A 854 -2.87 -9.54 -33.24
N PHE A 855 -3.58 -8.43 -33.40
CA PHE A 855 -3.92 -7.50 -32.32
C PHE A 855 -5.44 -7.42 -32.04
N ALA A 856 -6.20 -8.50 -32.24
CA ALA A 856 -7.63 -8.50 -31.92
C ALA A 856 -7.89 -8.21 -30.43
N GLY A 857 -8.90 -7.39 -30.12
CA GLY A 857 -9.20 -6.98 -28.73
C GLY A 857 -8.19 -5.99 -28.11
N ASN A 858 -7.27 -5.45 -28.90
CA ASN A 858 -6.17 -4.58 -28.44
C ASN A 858 -6.34 -3.10 -28.83
N ALA A 859 -7.56 -2.56 -28.67
CA ALA A 859 -8.00 -1.29 -29.25
C ALA A 859 -7.05 -0.09 -29.00
N THR A 860 -6.37 -0.08 -27.86
CA THR A 860 -5.60 1.05 -27.32
C THR A 860 -4.09 0.97 -27.59
N ALA A 861 -3.57 -0.16 -28.09
CA ALA A 861 -2.13 -0.33 -28.27
C ALA A 861 -1.61 0.56 -29.41
N THR A 862 -0.55 1.32 -29.13
CA THR A 862 0.22 2.07 -30.14
C THR A 862 1.51 1.32 -30.47
N VAL A 863 1.78 1.17 -31.75
CA VAL A 863 3.02 0.58 -32.25
C VAL A 863 4.04 1.69 -32.45
N TYR A 864 5.21 1.53 -31.82
CA TYR A 864 6.33 2.43 -31.93
C TYR A 864 7.48 1.77 -32.69
N TYR A 865 8.09 2.49 -33.61
CA TYR A 865 9.29 2.02 -34.32
C TYR A 865 10.39 3.08 -34.31
N ILE A 866 11.64 2.63 -34.28
CA ILE A 866 12.79 3.53 -34.22
C ILE A 866 13.03 4.25 -35.57
N PRO A 867 13.47 5.51 -35.57
CA PRO A 867 13.78 6.25 -36.80
C PRO A 867 14.77 5.50 -37.71
N GLY A 868 14.57 5.60 -39.03
CA GLY A 868 15.45 4.97 -40.03
C GLY A 868 15.15 3.49 -40.35
N LYS A 869 14.11 2.89 -39.75
CA LYS A 869 13.64 1.55 -40.11
C LYS A 869 12.65 1.58 -41.27
N THR A 870 12.74 0.57 -42.14
CA THR A 870 11.96 0.48 -43.37
C THR A 870 10.71 -0.39 -43.19
N GLY A 871 9.73 -0.18 -44.08
CA GLY A 871 8.49 -0.97 -44.13
C GLY A 871 7.32 -0.41 -43.34
N TRP A 872 7.53 0.58 -42.45
CA TRP A 872 6.52 1.16 -41.57
C TRP A 872 5.60 2.18 -42.27
N GLY A 873 4.27 1.98 -42.15
CA GLY A 873 3.25 2.97 -42.52
C GLY A 873 2.67 3.72 -41.32
N THR A 874 1.55 4.43 -41.51
CA THR A 874 0.81 5.10 -40.42
C THR A 874 0.04 4.14 -39.51
N SER A 875 -0.09 2.87 -39.92
CA SER A 875 -0.67 1.81 -39.11
C SER A 875 0.03 0.47 -39.35
N PHE A 876 -0.02 -0.40 -38.33
CA PHE A 876 0.48 -1.77 -38.39
C PHE A 876 -0.57 -2.70 -37.76
N ALA A 877 -1.08 -3.66 -38.54
CA ALA A 877 -2.11 -4.62 -38.10
C ALA A 877 -3.34 -3.97 -37.42
N GLY A 878 -3.80 -2.82 -37.94
CA GLY A 878 -4.94 -2.08 -37.40
C GLY A 878 -4.64 -1.20 -36.17
N ARG A 879 -3.36 -1.07 -35.78
CA ARG A 879 -2.89 -0.20 -34.71
C ARG A 879 -2.19 1.04 -35.26
N PRO A 880 -2.30 2.22 -34.62
CA PRO A 880 -1.49 3.38 -34.98
C PRO A 880 -0.01 3.01 -34.90
N ALA A 881 0.73 3.25 -35.99
CA ALA A 881 2.17 3.06 -36.04
C ALA A 881 2.82 4.45 -36.09
N VAL A 882 3.62 4.75 -35.07
CA VAL A 882 4.19 6.07 -34.85
C VAL A 882 5.68 5.92 -34.70
N VAL A 883 6.45 6.77 -35.37
CA VAL A 883 7.88 6.84 -35.09
C VAL A 883 8.05 7.26 -33.64
N THR A 884 8.87 6.55 -32.88
CA THR A 884 8.99 6.75 -31.43
C THR A 884 9.21 8.25 -31.12
N PRO A 885 8.34 8.92 -30.35
CA PRO A 885 8.53 10.33 -30.00
C PRO A 885 9.81 10.45 -29.18
N THR A 886 10.75 11.27 -29.63
CA THR A 886 11.98 11.60 -28.90
C THR A 886 11.63 12.55 -27.76
N ASN A 887 11.01 12.04 -26.69
CA ASN A 887 10.70 12.82 -25.49
C ASN A 887 11.96 13.10 -24.63
N THR A 888 13.10 12.54 -25.00
CA THR A 888 14.38 12.94 -24.44
C THR A 888 15.04 13.94 -25.40
N PRO A 889 15.43 15.14 -24.95
CA PRO A 889 16.34 16.00 -25.69
C PRO A 889 17.73 15.35 -25.87
N LEU A 890 17.92 14.07 -25.51
CA LEU A 890 19.14 13.30 -25.65
C LEU A 890 19.19 12.60 -27.00
N THR A 891 20.33 12.70 -27.68
CA THR A 891 20.66 11.89 -28.86
C THR A 891 21.41 10.64 -28.41
N PHE A 892 21.18 9.50 -29.06
CA PHE A 892 21.79 8.22 -28.69
C PHE A 892 21.91 7.26 -29.87
N THR A 893 22.74 6.24 -29.70
CA THR A 893 22.81 5.05 -30.57
C THR A 893 22.39 3.80 -29.78
N THR A 894 21.92 2.78 -30.50
CA THR A 894 21.53 1.49 -29.90
C THR A 894 22.21 0.32 -30.60
N THR A 895 22.62 -0.68 -29.83
CA THR A 895 23.06 -1.99 -30.33
C THR A 895 21.91 -3.00 -30.45
N GLY A 896 20.69 -2.58 -30.10
CA GLY A 896 19.53 -3.47 -29.88
C GLY A 896 19.47 -4.08 -28.47
N THR A 897 20.52 -3.98 -27.66
CA THR A 897 20.53 -4.44 -26.25
C THR A 897 20.87 -3.34 -25.25
N THR A 898 21.64 -2.34 -25.66
CA THR A 898 22.09 -1.23 -24.81
C THR A 898 21.99 0.09 -25.55
N ILE A 899 22.02 1.18 -24.79
CA ILE A 899 21.97 2.54 -25.28
C ILE A 899 23.26 3.28 -24.91
N THR A 900 23.84 3.96 -25.89
CA THR A 900 24.93 4.92 -25.70
C THR A 900 24.41 6.33 -25.98
N ILE A 901 24.45 7.22 -25.00
CA ILE A 901 24.09 8.63 -25.19
C ILE A 901 25.21 9.30 -25.98
N THR A 902 24.87 9.89 -27.13
CA THR A 902 25.79 10.62 -28.00
C THR A 902 25.68 12.13 -27.83
N GLY A 903 24.65 12.62 -27.13
CA GLY A 903 24.56 14.01 -26.71
C GLY A 903 23.15 14.50 -26.46
N SER A 904 22.89 15.77 -26.77
CA SER A 904 21.57 16.39 -26.62
C SER A 904 21.29 17.46 -27.69
N ASN A 905 20.07 17.51 -28.21
CA ASN A 905 19.60 18.54 -29.14
C ASN A 905 18.16 18.99 -28.81
N PRO A 906 17.95 20.23 -28.32
CA PRO A 906 18.96 21.27 -28.05
C PRO A 906 19.94 20.87 -26.93
N LYS A 907 21.06 21.59 -26.79
CA LYS A 907 22.05 21.37 -25.72
C LYS A 907 21.37 21.35 -24.35
N ALA A 908 21.71 20.37 -23.52
CA ALA A 908 21.12 20.17 -22.20
C ALA A 908 21.27 21.41 -21.29
N SER A 909 20.24 21.69 -20.51
CA SER A 909 20.22 22.79 -19.53
C SER A 909 19.47 22.39 -18.26
N GLY A 910 19.72 23.10 -17.15
CA GLY A 910 19.14 22.78 -15.85
C GLY A 910 19.73 21.50 -15.23
N ALA A 911 18.95 20.85 -14.37
CA ALA A 911 19.33 19.56 -13.79
C ALA A 911 19.07 18.43 -14.80
N LEU A 912 20.11 17.64 -15.10
CA LEU A 912 20.00 16.48 -15.99
C LEU A 912 20.08 15.19 -15.18
N VAL A 913 19.05 14.36 -15.31
CA VAL A 913 19.07 12.98 -14.84
C VAL A 913 19.23 12.09 -16.05
N ILE A 914 20.36 11.40 -16.16
CA ILE A 914 20.55 10.40 -17.22
C ILE A 914 19.58 9.25 -16.94
N PRO A 915 18.67 8.90 -17.86
CA PRO A 915 17.70 7.85 -17.62
C PRO A 915 18.41 6.49 -17.55
N ALA A 916 17.99 5.62 -16.62
CA ALA A 916 18.57 4.28 -16.49
C ALA A 916 18.25 3.39 -17.69
N THR A 917 17.11 3.65 -18.35
CA THR A 917 16.69 2.98 -19.57
C THR A 917 16.16 4.00 -20.58
N ILE A 918 16.39 3.74 -21.87
CA ILE A 918 15.70 4.41 -22.98
C ILE A 918 15.06 3.29 -23.80
N TYR A 919 13.74 3.34 -23.99
CA TYR A 919 12.95 2.28 -24.65
C TYR A 919 13.12 0.90 -23.99
N ASN A 920 13.15 0.86 -22.65
CA ASN A 920 13.42 -0.34 -21.85
C ASN A 920 14.77 -1.03 -22.13
N LEU A 921 15.66 -0.39 -22.89
CA LEU A 921 17.05 -0.80 -23.03
C LEU A 921 17.93 -0.04 -22.03
N PRO A 922 18.84 -0.70 -21.30
CA PRO A 922 19.73 -0.05 -20.35
C PRO A 922 20.64 0.99 -21.04
N VAL A 923 20.70 2.19 -20.47
CA VAL A 923 21.70 3.20 -20.83
C VAL A 923 23.01 2.84 -20.15
N THR A 924 23.95 2.30 -20.91
CA THR A 924 25.22 1.79 -20.37
C THR A 924 26.37 2.76 -20.56
N SER A 925 26.28 3.66 -21.54
CA SER A 925 27.43 4.48 -21.94
C SER A 925 27.07 5.94 -22.26
N ILE A 926 27.99 6.86 -21.99
CA ILE A 926 27.96 8.26 -22.44
C ILE A 926 29.20 8.49 -23.33
N ALA A 927 28.97 8.87 -24.59
CA ALA A 927 30.01 9.02 -25.60
C ALA A 927 30.88 10.27 -25.38
N ALA A 928 32.02 10.31 -26.07
CA ALA A 928 32.92 11.46 -26.03
C ALA A 928 32.18 12.71 -26.51
N TYR A 929 32.42 13.83 -25.83
CA TYR A 929 31.80 15.13 -26.12
C TYR A 929 30.26 15.19 -26.04
N ALA A 930 29.57 14.17 -25.50
CA ALA A 930 28.11 14.10 -25.51
C ALA A 930 27.43 15.38 -24.96
N PHE A 931 27.94 15.94 -23.87
CA PHE A 931 27.43 17.18 -23.26
C PHE A 931 28.45 18.32 -23.32
N TYR A 932 29.46 18.24 -24.18
CA TYR A 932 30.50 19.26 -24.27
C TYR A 932 29.92 20.67 -24.49
N GLU A 933 30.36 21.62 -23.67
CA GLU A 933 29.90 23.00 -23.66
C GLU A 933 28.37 23.15 -23.53
N SER A 934 27.72 22.26 -22.77
CA SER A 934 26.33 22.44 -22.34
C SER A 934 26.29 23.47 -21.21
N SER A 935 26.49 24.75 -21.53
CA SER A 935 26.67 25.85 -20.57
C SER A 935 25.47 26.10 -19.65
N GLY A 936 24.28 25.62 -20.01
CA GLY A 936 23.08 25.68 -19.16
C GLY A 936 22.96 24.54 -18.14
N LEU A 937 23.80 23.51 -18.23
CA LEU A 937 23.73 22.30 -17.41
C LEU A 937 24.19 22.58 -15.98
N LYS A 938 23.30 22.41 -14.99
CA LYS A 938 23.54 22.80 -13.58
C LYS A 938 24.00 21.66 -12.67
N THR A 939 23.43 20.47 -12.85
CA THR A 939 23.78 19.25 -12.10
C THR A 939 23.53 18.03 -12.97
N VAL A 940 24.30 16.96 -12.77
CA VAL A 940 24.16 15.71 -13.54
C VAL A 940 24.01 14.52 -12.60
N THR A 941 23.00 13.69 -12.83
CA THR A 941 22.80 12.42 -12.10
C THR A 941 23.11 11.23 -13.00
N ILE A 942 24.04 10.38 -12.55
CA ILE A 942 24.45 9.13 -13.23
C ILE A 942 23.69 7.94 -12.63
N PRO A 943 22.85 7.21 -13.40
CA PRO A 943 22.04 6.10 -12.89
C PRO A 943 22.88 4.83 -12.71
N LYS A 944 22.32 3.83 -12.02
CA LYS A 944 22.98 2.52 -11.79
C LYS A 944 23.43 1.78 -13.06
N SER A 945 22.81 2.06 -14.22
CA SER A 945 23.04 1.33 -15.47
C SER A 945 24.29 1.77 -16.23
N VAL A 946 24.79 3.00 -16.01
CA VAL A 946 25.93 3.55 -16.75
C VAL A 946 27.22 2.92 -16.24
N THR A 947 27.89 2.20 -17.13
CA THR A 947 29.17 1.50 -16.88
C THR A 947 30.35 2.18 -17.56
N SER A 948 30.12 3.09 -18.51
CA SER A 948 31.17 3.82 -19.22
C SER A 948 30.80 5.28 -19.54
N ILE A 949 31.75 6.19 -19.34
CA ILE A 949 31.68 7.61 -19.66
C ILE A 949 33.00 7.92 -20.36
N SER A 950 32.91 8.31 -21.63
CA SER A 950 34.08 8.62 -22.45
C SER A 950 34.64 10.01 -22.15
N GLU A 951 35.87 10.22 -22.62
CA GLU A 951 36.64 11.45 -22.42
C GLU A 951 35.87 12.72 -22.83
N THR A 952 36.07 13.80 -22.06
CA THR A 952 35.50 15.13 -22.33
C THR A 952 33.96 15.18 -22.42
N ALA A 953 33.24 14.12 -22.02
CA ALA A 953 31.78 14.05 -22.11
C ALA A 953 31.06 15.25 -21.44
N PHE A 954 31.63 15.80 -20.36
CA PHE A 954 31.09 16.96 -19.62
C PHE A 954 32.00 18.20 -19.63
N GLY A 955 33.03 18.22 -20.47
CA GLY A 955 33.93 19.36 -20.57
C GLY A 955 33.18 20.63 -20.98
N GLY A 956 33.50 21.79 -20.39
CA GLY A 956 32.83 23.04 -20.78
C GLY A 956 31.41 23.25 -20.23
N CYS A 957 30.89 22.39 -19.36
CA CYS A 957 29.59 22.59 -18.72
C CYS A 957 29.70 23.65 -17.60
N THR A 958 29.89 24.92 -17.96
CA THR A 958 30.29 26.01 -17.05
C THR A 958 29.30 26.34 -15.93
N ALA A 959 28.01 25.98 -16.05
CA ALA A 959 27.04 26.11 -14.96
C ALA A 959 26.97 24.89 -14.03
N ASN A 960 27.71 23.81 -14.33
CA ASN A 960 27.59 22.56 -13.59
C ASN A 960 28.26 22.70 -12.22
N THR A 961 27.48 22.60 -11.15
CA THR A 961 27.94 22.73 -9.77
C THR A 961 28.19 21.38 -9.09
N GLY A 962 27.73 20.27 -9.68
CA GLY A 962 27.93 18.96 -9.07
C GLY A 962 27.41 17.75 -9.86
N PHE A 963 28.04 16.61 -9.57
CA PHE A 963 27.61 15.29 -10.02
C PHE A 963 27.01 14.48 -8.87
N THR A 964 25.93 13.76 -9.14
CA THR A 964 25.35 12.75 -8.26
C THR A 964 25.42 11.40 -8.94
N VAL A 965 25.70 10.33 -8.19
CA VAL A 965 25.73 8.96 -8.72
C VAL A 965 24.81 8.08 -7.89
N ASP A 966 23.96 7.31 -8.55
CA ASP A 966 23.11 6.29 -7.94
C ASP A 966 23.95 5.35 -7.05
N ALA A 967 23.49 5.08 -5.83
CA ALA A 967 24.21 4.25 -4.85
C ALA A 967 24.53 2.85 -5.40
N LEU A 968 23.70 2.32 -6.30
CA LEU A 968 23.86 1.01 -6.93
C LEU A 968 24.76 1.02 -8.17
N ASN A 969 25.28 2.19 -8.59
CA ASN A 969 26.22 2.24 -9.71
C ASN A 969 27.53 1.54 -9.31
N THR A 970 27.99 0.61 -10.15
CA THR A 970 29.18 -0.21 -9.92
C THR A 970 30.45 0.37 -10.55
N ALA A 971 30.35 1.35 -11.44
CA ALA A 971 31.45 1.90 -12.23
C ALA A 971 31.92 3.29 -11.77
N TYR A 972 31.03 4.11 -11.20
CA TYR A 972 31.28 5.50 -10.83
C TYR A 972 30.87 5.80 -9.38
N THR A 973 31.40 6.89 -8.85
CA THR A 973 30.99 7.48 -7.56
C THR A 973 31.17 8.99 -7.62
N SER A 974 30.43 9.71 -6.79
CA SER A 974 30.66 11.14 -6.57
C SER A 974 31.21 11.36 -5.16
N VAL A 975 32.22 12.23 -5.02
CA VAL A 975 32.77 12.66 -3.73
C VAL A 975 32.84 14.17 -3.73
N ASN A 976 32.15 14.82 -2.79
CA ASN A 976 32.02 16.28 -2.74
C ASN A 976 31.62 16.85 -4.11
N ASP A 977 30.60 16.24 -4.73
CA ASP A 977 30.04 16.51 -6.06
C ASP A 977 31.03 16.46 -7.25
N VAL A 978 32.20 15.85 -7.08
CA VAL A 978 33.17 15.58 -8.16
C VAL A 978 33.04 14.12 -8.59
N LEU A 979 33.05 13.86 -9.90
CA LEU A 979 32.84 12.54 -10.47
C LEU A 979 34.15 11.75 -10.55
N PHE A 980 34.15 10.54 -9.98
CA PHE A 980 35.24 9.58 -10.02
C PHE A 980 34.77 8.22 -10.53
N ASN A 981 35.71 7.37 -10.95
CA ASN A 981 35.43 5.94 -11.04
C ASN A 981 35.13 5.36 -9.64
N LYS A 982 34.49 4.19 -9.56
CA LYS A 982 34.02 3.61 -8.28
C LYS A 982 35.14 3.46 -7.25
N ALA A 983 36.35 3.11 -7.71
CA ALA A 983 37.52 2.94 -6.86
C ALA A 983 38.21 4.25 -6.44
N GLN A 984 37.74 5.42 -6.93
CA GLN A 984 38.34 6.75 -6.69
C GLN A 984 39.80 6.88 -7.14
N THR A 985 40.25 6.00 -8.04
CA THR A 985 41.59 6.03 -8.63
C THR A 985 41.67 6.92 -9.87
N LYS A 986 40.54 7.34 -10.44
CA LYS A 986 40.48 8.23 -11.59
C LYS A 986 39.46 9.34 -11.37
N LEU A 987 39.88 10.59 -11.53
CA LEU A 987 38.99 11.75 -11.59
C LEU A 987 38.45 11.88 -13.01
N VAL A 988 37.15 11.68 -13.18
CA VAL A 988 36.48 11.57 -14.47
C VAL A 988 36.00 12.94 -14.95
N ALA A 989 35.36 13.72 -14.08
CA ALA A 989 34.93 15.08 -14.40
C ALA A 989 34.79 15.94 -13.13
N PHE A 990 35.31 17.17 -13.21
CA PHE A 990 35.10 18.22 -12.22
C PHE A 990 33.95 19.14 -12.65
N PRO A 991 33.04 19.52 -11.74
CA PRO A 991 31.94 20.43 -12.05
C PRO A 991 32.47 21.85 -12.31
N ALA A 992 32.45 22.30 -13.57
CA ALA A 992 33.10 23.54 -14.01
C ALA A 992 32.51 24.84 -13.41
N GLY A 993 31.31 24.78 -12.83
CA GLY A 993 30.68 25.86 -12.07
C GLY A 993 31.15 25.96 -10.61
N LYS A 994 31.97 25.02 -10.10
CA LYS A 994 32.62 25.18 -8.81
C LYS A 994 33.74 26.22 -8.86
N THR A 995 33.86 26.99 -7.79
CA THR A 995 34.83 28.08 -7.66
C THR A 995 35.83 27.82 -6.54
N GLY A 996 36.96 28.52 -6.55
CA GLY A 996 37.96 28.46 -5.48
C GLY A 996 39.07 27.44 -5.75
N SER A 997 39.59 26.82 -4.70
CA SER A 997 40.74 25.90 -4.79
C SER A 997 40.30 24.46 -4.67
N TYR A 998 40.99 23.54 -5.33
CA TYR A 998 40.71 22.12 -5.27
C TYR A 998 41.96 21.28 -5.02
N THR A 999 41.90 20.43 -4.01
CA THR A 999 42.94 19.42 -3.72
C THR A 999 42.43 18.06 -4.17
N ILE A 1000 43.14 17.46 -5.13
CA ILE A 1000 42.80 16.12 -5.61
C ILE A 1000 43.14 15.10 -4.50
N PRO A 1001 42.23 14.18 -4.14
CA PRO A 1001 42.47 13.20 -3.08
C PRO A 1001 43.67 12.28 -3.37
N ALA A 1002 44.43 11.92 -2.32
CA ALA A 1002 45.63 11.10 -2.41
C ALA A 1002 45.41 9.64 -2.91
N GLY A 1003 44.17 9.22 -3.15
CA GLY A 1003 43.86 7.93 -3.79
C GLY A 1003 43.82 7.98 -5.32
N VAL A 1004 43.84 9.18 -5.91
CA VAL A 1004 43.70 9.36 -7.36
C VAL A 1004 45.04 9.08 -8.05
N ALA A 1005 45.01 8.19 -9.04
CA ALA A 1005 46.15 7.79 -9.87
C ALA A 1005 46.21 8.53 -11.22
N SER A 1006 45.06 8.98 -11.75
CA SER A 1006 45.01 9.67 -13.05
C SER A 1006 43.88 10.70 -13.13
N ILE A 1007 44.09 11.76 -13.91
CA ILE A 1007 43.08 12.75 -14.30
C ILE A 1007 42.69 12.50 -15.75
N ASP A 1008 41.40 12.31 -16.03
CA ASP A 1008 40.92 12.03 -17.39
C ASP A 1008 41.04 13.24 -18.34
N ALA A 1009 41.01 12.97 -19.64
CA ALA A 1009 41.03 14.02 -20.65
C ALA A 1009 39.80 14.94 -20.53
N GLY A 1010 40.06 16.24 -20.57
CA GLY A 1010 39.03 17.28 -20.40
C GLY A 1010 38.37 17.36 -19.02
N ALA A 1011 38.89 16.67 -17.98
CA ALA A 1011 38.20 16.56 -16.69
C ALA A 1011 37.93 17.90 -15.99
N PHE A 1012 38.77 18.91 -16.18
CA PHE A 1012 38.62 20.28 -15.69
C PHE A 1012 38.39 21.29 -16.83
N ALA A 1013 38.02 20.86 -18.04
CA ALA A 1013 37.89 21.79 -19.18
C ALA A 1013 36.88 22.92 -18.90
N ASN A 1014 37.34 24.15 -19.08
CA ASN A 1014 36.68 25.43 -18.85
C ASN A 1014 36.13 25.63 -17.42
N CYS A 1015 36.87 25.18 -16.41
CA CYS A 1015 36.57 25.53 -15.01
C CYS A 1015 36.95 26.99 -14.73
N LEU A 1016 36.09 27.93 -15.14
CA LEU A 1016 36.38 29.36 -15.14
C LEU A 1016 36.58 29.96 -13.73
N GLY A 1017 35.95 29.36 -12.71
CA GLY A 1017 36.06 29.80 -11.32
C GLY A 1017 37.14 29.10 -10.48
N LEU A 1018 37.84 28.12 -11.05
CA LEU A 1018 38.89 27.36 -10.37
C LEU A 1018 40.18 28.20 -10.33
N THR A 1019 40.72 28.41 -9.14
CA THR A 1019 41.86 29.32 -8.88
C THR A 1019 43.15 28.59 -8.60
N ASN A 1020 43.10 27.51 -7.81
CA ASN A 1020 44.29 26.71 -7.48
C ASN A 1020 43.97 25.22 -7.53
N VAL A 1021 44.90 24.42 -8.03
CA VAL A 1021 44.80 22.95 -8.04
C VAL A 1021 46.02 22.32 -7.41
N THR A 1022 45.80 21.43 -6.45
CA THR A 1022 46.85 20.60 -5.84
C THR A 1022 46.71 19.15 -6.29
N VAL A 1023 47.71 18.66 -7.01
CA VAL A 1023 47.82 17.29 -7.53
C VAL A 1023 48.71 16.48 -6.58
N PRO A 1024 48.25 15.35 -6.01
CA PRO A 1024 49.02 14.56 -5.05
C PRO A 1024 50.08 13.69 -5.73
N THR A 1025 51.00 13.12 -4.93
CA THR A 1025 52.09 12.25 -5.39
C THR A 1025 51.64 10.98 -6.10
N THR A 1026 50.38 10.58 -5.92
CA THR A 1026 49.81 9.36 -6.50
C THR A 1026 49.37 9.53 -7.95
N VAL A 1027 49.19 10.76 -8.42
CA VAL A 1027 48.79 11.00 -9.81
C VAL A 1027 49.99 10.78 -10.72
N THR A 1028 49.89 9.77 -11.59
CA THR A 1028 50.93 9.41 -12.55
C THR A 1028 50.62 9.91 -13.97
N SER A 1029 49.43 10.45 -14.22
CA SER A 1029 49.07 10.99 -15.54
C SER A 1029 48.01 12.08 -15.47
N ILE A 1030 48.22 13.13 -16.28
CA ILE A 1030 47.25 14.20 -16.54
C ILE A 1030 46.80 14.05 -17.99
N GLY A 1031 45.49 13.89 -18.21
CA GLY A 1031 44.87 13.67 -19.50
C GLY A 1031 45.05 14.81 -20.51
N GLU A 1032 44.81 14.50 -21.78
CA GLU A 1032 44.77 15.49 -22.86
C GLU A 1032 43.73 16.57 -22.54
N LEU A 1033 44.07 17.84 -22.74
CA LEU A 1033 43.16 18.98 -22.50
C LEU A 1033 42.57 19.05 -21.07
N ALA A 1034 43.20 18.39 -20.07
CA ALA A 1034 42.63 18.23 -18.74
C ALA A 1034 42.16 19.54 -18.09
N PHE A 1035 42.92 20.64 -18.22
CA PHE A 1035 42.59 21.98 -17.71
C PHE A 1035 42.39 23.00 -18.83
N LEU A 1036 42.02 22.56 -20.05
CA LEU A 1036 41.78 23.46 -21.18
C LEU A 1036 40.84 24.62 -20.79
N GLY A 1037 41.25 25.86 -21.05
CA GLY A 1037 40.40 27.04 -20.86
C GLY A 1037 40.05 27.39 -19.40
N CYS A 1038 40.79 26.89 -18.41
CA CYS A 1038 40.63 27.30 -17.01
C CYS A 1038 41.16 28.73 -16.79
N ALA A 1039 40.43 29.74 -17.29
CA ALA A 1039 40.88 31.13 -17.30
C ALA A 1039 41.06 31.75 -15.90
N GLY A 1040 40.48 31.16 -14.85
CA GLY A 1040 40.66 31.60 -13.45
C GLY A 1040 41.85 30.96 -12.74
N LEU A 1041 42.50 29.94 -13.33
CA LEU A 1041 43.52 29.13 -12.67
C LEU A 1041 44.84 29.91 -12.58
N THR A 1042 45.22 30.32 -11.37
CA THR A 1042 46.41 31.14 -11.11
C THR A 1042 47.60 30.32 -10.68
N THR A 1043 47.37 29.24 -9.90
CA THR A 1043 48.44 28.34 -9.45
C THR A 1043 48.09 26.86 -9.58
N VAL A 1044 49.12 26.05 -9.89
CA VAL A 1044 49.02 24.58 -9.89
C VAL A 1044 50.19 24.03 -9.09
N THR A 1045 49.91 23.14 -8.13
CA THR A 1045 50.93 22.47 -7.33
C THR A 1045 50.90 20.97 -7.61
N ILE A 1046 51.99 20.42 -8.13
CA ILE A 1046 52.15 19.01 -8.47
C ILE A 1046 53.12 18.36 -7.48
N HIS A 1047 52.58 17.50 -6.64
CA HIS A 1047 53.36 16.69 -5.73
C HIS A 1047 53.89 15.44 -6.42
N GLY A 1048 55.16 15.08 -6.17
CA GLY A 1048 55.79 13.90 -6.76
C GLY A 1048 56.32 14.11 -8.18
N SER A 1049 56.86 13.04 -8.77
CA SER A 1049 57.42 13.04 -10.13
C SER A 1049 56.35 12.57 -11.12
N LEU A 1050 55.80 13.49 -11.90
CA LEU A 1050 54.85 13.18 -12.97
C LEU A 1050 55.62 12.75 -14.23
N PRO A 1051 55.41 11.55 -14.81
CA PRO A 1051 56.14 11.11 -16.00
C PRO A 1051 55.90 12.01 -17.22
N THR A 1052 54.63 12.30 -17.52
CA THR A 1052 54.22 13.02 -18.72
C THR A 1052 53.02 13.93 -18.47
N ILE A 1053 53.05 15.13 -19.04
CA ILE A 1053 51.91 16.05 -19.19
C ILE A 1053 51.47 16.02 -20.65
N LYS A 1054 50.24 15.55 -20.91
CA LYS A 1054 49.70 15.35 -22.25
C LYS A 1054 49.40 16.66 -22.99
N ILE A 1055 49.19 16.54 -24.30
CA ILE A 1055 48.91 17.62 -25.23
C ILE A 1055 47.85 18.59 -24.69
N GLY A 1056 48.17 19.88 -24.71
CA GLY A 1056 47.24 20.95 -24.35
C GLY A 1056 46.69 20.93 -22.91
N ALA A 1057 47.30 20.19 -21.98
CA ALA A 1057 46.74 20.01 -20.63
C ALA A 1057 46.42 21.32 -19.88
N PHE A 1058 47.18 22.40 -20.10
CA PHE A 1058 46.95 23.73 -19.50
C PHE A 1058 46.73 24.82 -20.57
N ALA A 1059 46.31 24.44 -21.79
CA ALA A 1059 46.05 25.38 -22.86
C ALA A 1059 44.92 26.36 -22.45
N GLY A 1060 45.05 27.65 -22.75
CA GLY A 1060 44.04 28.66 -22.42
C GLY A 1060 43.91 29.02 -20.93
N CYS A 1061 44.82 28.56 -20.06
CA CYS A 1061 44.90 29.00 -18.66
C CYS A 1061 45.55 30.39 -18.58
N THR A 1062 44.83 31.43 -18.99
CA THR A 1062 45.39 32.78 -19.21
C THR A 1062 45.79 33.53 -17.93
N ALA A 1063 45.28 33.13 -16.76
CA ALA A 1063 45.64 33.71 -15.46
C ALA A 1063 46.78 32.96 -14.75
N LEU A 1064 47.35 31.91 -15.36
CA LEU A 1064 48.35 31.08 -14.72
C LEU A 1064 49.65 31.87 -14.50
N THR A 1065 50.06 32.01 -13.25
CA THR A 1065 51.26 32.76 -12.86
C THR A 1065 52.36 31.86 -12.33
N SER A 1066 52.00 30.73 -11.71
CA SER A 1066 52.98 29.85 -11.06
C SER A 1066 52.56 28.39 -11.12
N ILE A 1067 53.53 27.52 -11.41
CA ILE A 1067 53.35 26.07 -11.36
C ILE A 1067 54.45 25.47 -10.49
N TYR A 1068 54.10 24.75 -9.44
CA TYR A 1068 55.04 24.21 -8.45
C TYR A 1068 55.19 22.70 -8.62
N PHE A 1069 56.43 22.22 -8.71
CA PHE A 1069 56.75 20.80 -8.78
C PHE A 1069 57.66 20.39 -7.62
N SER A 1070 57.29 19.32 -6.91
CA SER A 1070 58.18 18.70 -5.89
C SER A 1070 58.96 17.48 -6.39
N GLY A 1071 58.74 17.06 -7.64
CA GLY A 1071 59.42 15.93 -8.28
C GLY A 1071 60.41 16.33 -9.37
N ASN A 1072 60.87 15.30 -10.09
CA ASN A 1072 61.72 15.48 -11.28
C ASN A 1072 60.93 16.13 -12.43
N GLN A 1073 61.64 16.71 -13.40
CA GLN A 1073 61.00 17.36 -14.55
C GLN A 1073 60.15 16.36 -15.35
N PRO A 1074 58.86 16.67 -15.63
CA PRO A 1074 58.03 15.83 -16.49
C PRO A 1074 58.42 15.96 -17.96
N THR A 1075 58.11 14.93 -18.75
CA THR A 1075 58.03 15.07 -20.21
C THR A 1075 56.76 15.85 -20.55
N VAL A 1076 56.86 16.81 -21.46
CA VAL A 1076 55.73 17.66 -21.88
C VAL A 1076 55.47 17.45 -23.37
N GLU A 1077 54.21 17.22 -23.74
CA GLU A 1077 53.79 17.14 -25.13
C GLU A 1077 53.57 18.55 -25.74
N SER A 1078 53.18 18.61 -27.02
CA SER A 1078 52.95 19.87 -27.72
C SER A 1078 51.88 20.74 -27.04
N ASN A 1079 52.03 22.06 -27.13
CA ASN A 1079 50.98 23.04 -26.76
C ASN A 1079 50.47 22.99 -25.30
N VAL A 1080 51.21 22.37 -24.36
CA VAL A 1080 50.79 22.25 -22.94
C VAL A 1080 50.39 23.59 -22.32
N PHE A 1081 51.12 24.67 -22.60
CA PHE A 1081 50.84 26.04 -22.11
C PHE A 1081 50.45 27.01 -23.24
N LEU A 1082 49.82 26.52 -24.30
CA LEU A 1082 49.39 27.36 -25.42
C LEU A 1082 48.38 28.43 -24.93
N GLY A 1083 48.67 29.71 -25.19
CA GLY A 1083 47.82 30.82 -24.78
C GLY A 1083 48.06 31.35 -23.36
N ASP A 1084 48.85 30.66 -22.52
CA ASP A 1084 49.40 31.27 -21.30
C ASP A 1084 50.40 32.36 -21.69
N ARG A 1085 50.51 33.45 -20.91
CA ARG A 1085 51.40 34.57 -21.26
C ARG A 1085 52.58 34.77 -20.30
N ASN A 1086 52.55 34.27 -19.05
CA ASN A 1086 53.55 34.66 -18.04
C ASN A 1086 53.82 33.64 -16.91
N ALA A 1087 53.39 32.37 -16.98
CA ALA A 1087 53.63 31.44 -15.87
C ALA A 1087 55.13 31.14 -15.64
N THR A 1088 55.56 31.15 -14.38
CA THR A 1088 56.89 30.66 -13.95
C THR A 1088 56.77 29.27 -13.34
N VAL A 1089 57.66 28.35 -13.72
CA VAL A 1089 57.68 26.97 -13.22
C VAL A 1089 58.67 26.83 -12.06
N TYR A 1090 58.17 26.60 -10.86
CA TYR A 1090 58.96 26.43 -9.66
C TYR A 1090 59.24 24.95 -9.38
N TYR A 1091 60.46 24.58 -9.03
CA TYR A 1091 60.84 23.20 -8.68
C TYR A 1091 61.71 23.11 -7.43
N VAL A 1092 61.58 22.02 -6.67
CA VAL A 1092 62.38 21.81 -5.44
C VAL A 1092 63.84 21.52 -5.77
N GLN A 1093 64.76 22.10 -4.99
CA GLN A 1093 66.20 21.87 -5.11
C GLN A 1093 66.56 20.38 -4.98
N GLY A 1094 67.46 19.89 -5.83
CA GLY A 1094 67.92 18.49 -5.82
C GLY A 1094 67.10 17.52 -6.69
N LYS A 1095 66.10 18.01 -7.42
CA LYS A 1095 65.34 17.22 -8.42
C LYS A 1095 66.01 17.26 -9.79
N THR A 1096 65.96 16.16 -10.51
CA THR A 1096 66.69 15.98 -11.77
C THR A 1096 65.86 16.39 -12.99
N GLY A 1097 66.55 16.78 -14.07
CA GLY A 1097 65.93 17.07 -15.37
C GLY A 1097 65.54 18.53 -15.60
N TRP A 1098 65.61 19.39 -14.58
CA TRP A 1098 65.21 20.80 -14.64
C TRP A 1098 66.24 21.68 -15.37
N GLY A 1099 65.86 22.24 -16.53
CA GLY A 1099 66.62 23.25 -17.29
C GLY A 1099 66.24 24.69 -16.93
N THR A 1100 66.59 25.67 -17.78
CA THR A 1100 66.19 27.09 -17.64
C THR A 1100 64.74 27.37 -18.06
N SER A 1101 64.10 26.42 -18.75
CA SER A 1101 62.70 26.52 -19.13
C SER A 1101 62.02 25.14 -19.27
N LEU A 1102 60.69 25.12 -19.16
CA LEU A 1102 59.82 23.98 -19.46
C LEU A 1102 58.73 24.42 -20.44
N ALA A 1103 58.68 23.81 -21.63
CA ALA A 1103 57.73 24.18 -22.70
C ALA A 1103 57.64 25.71 -22.96
N GLY A 1104 58.80 26.38 -22.98
CA GLY A 1104 58.91 27.82 -23.23
C GLY A 1104 58.65 28.72 -22.01
N ARG A 1105 58.38 28.15 -20.82
CA ARG A 1105 58.17 28.90 -19.56
C ARG A 1105 59.45 28.92 -18.72
N PRO A 1106 59.85 30.06 -18.13
CA PRO A 1106 61.04 30.12 -17.28
C PRO A 1106 60.87 29.24 -16.04
N THR A 1107 61.96 28.61 -15.60
CA THR A 1107 61.99 27.81 -14.36
C THR A 1107 62.72 28.54 -13.23
N ALA A 1108 62.32 28.29 -11.98
CA ALA A 1108 62.93 28.88 -10.78
C ALA A 1108 62.93 27.89 -9.60
N LEU A 1109 63.80 28.11 -8.61
CA LEU A 1109 63.82 27.29 -7.40
C LEU A 1109 62.60 27.57 -6.51
N TRP A 1110 61.87 26.52 -6.17
CA TRP A 1110 60.85 26.54 -5.13
C TRP A 1110 61.52 26.43 -3.76
N LYS A 1111 61.42 27.49 -2.96
CA LYS A 1111 61.85 27.49 -1.54
C LYS A 1111 60.60 27.44 -0.65
N PRO A 1112 60.05 26.27 -0.33
CA PRO A 1112 58.95 26.19 0.63
C PRO A 1112 59.44 26.73 1.99
N SER A 1113 58.67 27.63 2.59
CA SER A 1113 58.95 28.16 3.93
C SER A 1113 59.09 26.99 4.91
N ALA A 1114 60.23 26.86 5.58
CA ALA A 1114 60.40 25.85 6.62
C ALA A 1114 59.36 26.06 7.72
N PRO A 1115 58.72 25.00 8.25
CA PRO A 1115 57.90 25.12 9.46
C PRO A 1115 58.81 25.62 10.60
N VAL A 1116 58.37 26.67 11.28
CA VAL A 1116 59.08 27.30 12.39
C VAL A 1116 59.29 26.26 13.49
N SER A 1117 60.54 25.87 13.74
CA SER A 1117 60.94 25.10 14.92
C SER A 1117 61.62 26.05 15.89
N ARG A 1118 61.14 26.10 17.14
CA ARG A 1118 61.82 26.77 18.27
C ARG A 1118 62.51 25.67 19.11
N PRO A 1119 63.81 25.79 19.44
CA PRO A 1119 64.57 24.72 20.06
C PRO A 1119 64.57 24.80 21.60
N ASP A 1120 64.34 23.64 22.23
CA ASP A 1120 64.94 23.09 23.46
C ASP A 1120 64.33 21.67 23.55
N THR A 1121 65.04 20.54 23.63
CA THR A 1121 66.29 20.26 24.32
C THR A 1121 67.06 19.13 23.62
N VAL A 1122 68.38 19.20 23.80
CA VAL A 1122 69.47 18.38 23.28
C VAL A 1122 69.32 16.88 23.58
N VAL A 1123 69.58 16.02 22.58
CA VAL A 1123 70.40 14.81 22.75
C VAL A 1123 71.21 14.55 21.48
N ARG A 1124 72.55 14.46 21.63
CA ARG A 1124 73.48 13.97 20.61
C ARG A 1124 74.22 12.73 21.16
N THR A 1125 74.05 11.60 20.46
CA THR A 1125 75.06 10.54 20.11
C THR A 1125 75.61 9.62 21.23
N ILE A 1126 75.92 8.30 21.11
CA ILE A 1126 76.26 7.33 20.02
C ILE A 1126 75.96 5.84 20.52
N PRO A 1127 76.44 4.71 19.91
CA PRO A 1127 75.76 3.70 19.05
C PRO A 1127 75.63 2.27 19.65
N MET A 1128 75.10 1.29 18.91
CA MET A 1128 75.84 0.04 18.59
C MET A 1128 75.36 -0.59 17.26
N LEU A 1129 76.36 -0.96 16.46
CA LEU A 1129 76.37 -1.73 15.22
C LEU A 1129 76.03 -3.21 15.48
N GLN A 1130 75.42 -3.88 14.49
CA GLN A 1130 75.88 -5.07 13.74
C GLN A 1130 74.81 -6.17 13.94
N GLU A 1131 74.38 -6.99 13.00
CA GLU A 1131 74.98 -7.51 11.78
C GLU A 1131 73.86 -8.20 10.96
N THR A 1132 73.90 -8.15 9.63
CA THR A 1132 73.24 -9.13 8.75
C THR A 1132 74.19 -10.33 8.55
N PRO A 1133 73.70 -11.58 8.35
CA PRO A 1133 73.26 -12.00 7.01
C PRO A 1133 72.16 -13.11 6.95
N SER A 1134 71.40 -13.12 5.84
CA SER A 1134 70.56 -14.21 5.29
C SER A 1134 71.40 -15.50 5.01
N PRO A 1135 70.87 -16.69 4.58
CA PRO A 1135 69.61 -16.94 3.83
C PRO A 1135 68.91 -18.33 4.06
N ILE A 1136 67.96 -18.62 3.16
CA ILE A 1136 67.51 -19.90 2.54
C ILE A 1136 66.15 -20.58 2.90
N GLN A 1137 65.37 -20.75 1.81
CA GLN A 1137 64.44 -21.83 1.40
C GLN A 1137 62.92 -21.74 1.64
N ASN A 1138 62.21 -21.47 0.53
CA ASN A 1138 60.86 -21.95 0.16
C ASN A 1138 60.87 -23.48 -0.03
N PRO A 1139 59.73 -24.25 -0.07
CA PRO A 1139 58.57 -23.92 -0.93
C PRO A 1139 57.16 -24.51 -0.57
N LEU A 1140 56.14 -24.18 -1.39
CA LEU A 1140 54.82 -24.86 -1.63
C LEU A 1140 53.77 -24.76 -0.47
N GLU A 1141 52.44 -24.61 -0.63
CA GLU A 1141 51.51 -24.77 -1.76
C GLU A 1141 50.08 -24.19 -1.42
N THR A 1142 49.36 -23.71 -2.45
CA THR A 1142 47.88 -23.72 -2.72
C THR A 1142 46.78 -23.07 -1.83
N VAL A 1143 46.41 -21.82 -2.13
CA VAL A 1143 45.21 -21.30 -2.87
C VAL A 1143 43.79 -22.00 -2.76
N VAL A 1144 42.84 -21.29 -2.08
CA VAL A 1144 41.42 -20.86 -2.47
C VAL A 1144 40.23 -21.88 -2.41
N PRO A 1145 38.89 -21.53 -2.27
CA PRO A 1145 38.11 -20.28 -1.96
C PRO A 1145 36.96 -20.32 -0.87
N LEU A 1146 36.62 -19.13 -0.33
CA LEU A 1146 35.30 -18.43 -0.06
C LEU A 1146 34.02 -19.17 0.43
N THR A 1147 33.18 -18.69 1.38
CA THR A 1147 32.40 -17.41 1.56
C THR A 1147 31.69 -17.44 2.95
N PRO A 1148 30.72 -16.56 3.34
CA PRO A 1148 30.67 -15.10 3.53
C PRO A 1148 30.21 -14.71 4.97
N SER A 1149 30.35 -13.44 5.42
CA SER A 1149 29.38 -12.69 6.28
C SER A 1149 29.92 -11.35 6.88
N ASN A 1150 29.17 -10.28 6.62
CA ASN A 1150 28.85 -9.09 7.44
C ASN A 1150 29.90 -8.03 7.90
N ILE A 1151 29.65 -6.79 7.41
CA ILE A 1151 29.59 -5.45 8.08
C ILE A 1151 30.80 -4.99 8.92
N VAL A 1152 31.33 -3.76 8.65
CA VAL A 1152 31.57 -2.67 9.64
C VAL A 1152 32.14 -1.39 8.97
N MET A 1153 31.63 -0.25 9.48
CA MET A 1153 32.03 1.15 9.27
C MET A 1153 33.55 1.41 9.33
N LYS A 1154 34.08 2.27 8.45
CA LYS A 1154 35.45 2.79 8.54
C LYS A 1154 35.45 4.27 8.87
N ASN A 1155 35.58 4.58 10.17
CA ASN A 1155 36.53 5.55 10.73
C ASN A 1155 36.27 5.73 12.25
N LEU A 1156 36.62 4.70 13.03
CA LEU A 1156 36.93 4.86 14.45
C LEU A 1156 37.97 3.79 14.79
N VAL A 1157 39.21 4.19 15.11
CA VAL A 1157 40.19 3.28 15.69
C VAL A 1157 39.92 3.25 17.18
N VAL A 1158 39.19 2.24 17.65
CA VAL A 1158 39.11 1.91 19.07
C VAL A 1158 40.33 1.05 19.40
N LEU A 1159 41.29 1.61 20.12
CA LEU A 1159 42.33 0.84 20.79
C LEU A 1159 41.66 0.06 21.92
N GLN A 1160 41.39 -1.21 21.70
CA GLN A 1160 40.99 -2.14 22.75
C GLN A 1160 42.25 -2.60 23.48
N THR A 1161 42.62 -1.93 24.57
CA THR A 1161 43.57 -2.48 25.54
C THR A 1161 42.78 -3.25 26.61
N ALA A 1162 43.28 -4.44 26.93
CA ALA A 1162 42.68 -5.35 27.89
C ALA A 1162 42.55 -4.71 29.29
N THR A 1163 41.35 -4.89 29.87
CA THR A 1163 41.04 -5.05 31.30
C THR A 1163 41.87 -4.25 32.32
N ASN A 1164 41.32 -3.14 32.82
CA ASN A 1164 40.78 -3.06 34.20
C ASN A 1164 40.31 -1.63 34.53
N SER A 1165 39.04 -1.53 34.93
CA SER A 1165 38.42 -0.44 35.71
C SER A 1165 38.77 1.02 35.37
N ALA A 1166 38.20 1.56 34.30
CA ALA A 1166 37.57 2.91 34.24
C ALA A 1166 37.17 3.27 32.80
N ASN A 1167 35.92 2.98 32.39
CA ASN A 1167 35.37 3.30 31.06
C ASN A 1167 35.33 4.82 30.78
N SER A 1168 36.43 5.37 30.26
CA SER A 1168 36.51 6.74 29.74
C SER A 1168 37.15 6.74 28.36
N VAL A 1169 36.57 7.45 27.39
CA VAL A 1169 37.11 7.60 26.03
C VAL A 1169 37.61 9.04 25.85
N TRP A 1170 38.77 9.20 25.20
CA TRP A 1170 39.35 10.49 24.84
C TRP A 1170 39.08 10.77 23.36
N ILE A 1171 38.42 11.89 23.06
CA ILE A 1171 38.07 12.26 21.69
C ILE A 1171 38.76 13.59 21.34
N PRO A 1172 39.55 13.64 20.23
CA PRO A 1172 40.12 14.88 19.74
C PRO A 1172 39.04 15.68 18.99
N VAL A 1173 38.83 16.94 19.37
CA VAL A 1173 37.93 17.86 18.64
C VAL A 1173 38.76 18.94 17.97
N VAL A 1174 38.66 19.05 16.65
CA VAL A 1174 39.34 20.08 15.85
C VAL A 1174 38.37 21.23 15.60
N SER A 1175 38.64 22.41 16.17
CA SER A 1175 37.87 23.61 15.87
C SER A 1175 38.54 24.41 14.75
N ASN A 1176 37.86 24.60 13.62
CA ASN A 1176 38.27 25.58 12.62
C ASN A 1176 37.84 26.98 13.09
N SER A 1177 38.77 27.81 13.56
CA SER A 1177 38.62 29.26 13.62
C SER A 1177 39.30 29.91 12.42
N VAL A 1178 38.68 30.96 11.90
CA VAL A 1178 39.20 31.79 10.81
C VAL A 1178 40.37 32.61 11.36
N GLY A 1179 41.59 32.29 10.93
CA GLY A 1179 42.84 32.86 11.42
C GLY A 1179 43.75 31.74 11.94
N GLY A 1180 44.77 31.40 11.15
CA GLY A 1180 45.52 30.16 11.28
C GLY A 1180 46.24 29.97 12.62
N GLU A 1181 45.80 28.99 13.38
CA GLU A 1181 46.58 28.03 14.17
C GLU A 1181 45.64 26.90 14.61
N GLN A 1182 45.95 25.63 14.29
CA GLN A 1182 45.14 24.49 14.73
C GLN A 1182 45.61 24.05 16.13
N SER A 1183 44.77 24.24 17.15
CA SER A 1183 44.96 23.60 18.45
C SER A 1183 44.09 22.34 18.52
N GLN A 1184 44.71 21.19 18.82
CA GLN A 1184 43.99 19.96 19.17
C GLN A 1184 43.73 19.95 20.67
N GLN A 1185 42.45 19.89 21.07
CA GLN A 1185 42.06 19.68 22.46
C GLN A 1185 41.43 18.29 22.63
N PHE A 1186 41.79 17.60 23.72
CA PHE A 1186 41.30 16.27 24.05
C PHE A 1186 40.25 16.35 25.16
N TYR A 1187 39.07 15.78 24.92
CA TYR A 1187 37.96 15.77 25.88
C TYR A 1187 37.67 14.35 26.36
N ARG A 1188 37.42 14.19 27.68
CA ARG A 1188 37.19 12.90 28.34
C ARG A 1188 35.69 12.66 28.59
N PHE A 1189 35.16 11.55 28.07
CA PHE A 1189 33.75 11.17 28.21
C PHE A 1189 33.59 9.82 28.91
N ARG A 1190 32.53 9.65 29.71
CA ARG A 1190 32.20 8.38 30.41
C ARG A 1190 31.03 7.70 29.70
N ALA A 1191 31.14 6.39 29.47
CA ALA A 1191 30.06 5.60 28.87
C ALA A 1191 29.04 5.14 29.95
N PRO A 1192 27.73 5.02 29.63
CA PRO A 1192 26.76 4.39 30.53
C PRO A 1192 27.00 2.88 30.62
N ILE A 1193 26.81 2.31 31.81
CA ILE A 1193 26.84 0.86 32.04
C ILE A 1193 25.53 0.28 31.51
N LEU A 1194 25.59 -0.68 30.58
CA LEU A 1194 24.42 -1.39 30.06
C LEU A 1194 24.73 -2.89 29.95
N GLU A 1195 24.07 -3.68 30.80
CA GLU A 1195 23.88 -5.11 30.60
C GLU A 1195 22.64 -5.35 29.73
N ALA A 1196 22.87 -6.01 28.59
CA ALA A 1196 21.95 -6.81 27.77
C ALA A 1196 20.65 -6.21 27.15
N ALA A 1197 20.62 -6.28 25.81
CA ALA A 1197 19.48 -6.46 24.87
C ALA A 1197 18.86 -5.21 24.18
N PRO A 1198 18.34 -5.38 22.93
CA PRO A 1198 18.51 -4.44 21.80
C PRO A 1198 17.30 -3.53 21.55
N ASP A 1199 17.53 -2.47 20.76
CA ASP A 1199 16.60 -1.42 20.29
C ASP A 1199 16.33 -0.23 21.23
N LEU A 1200 17.34 0.65 21.32
CA LEU A 1200 17.15 2.08 21.48
C LEU A 1200 18.12 2.84 20.56
N ALA A 1201 17.56 3.71 19.71
CA ALA A 1201 18.30 4.73 18.99
C ALA A 1201 18.68 5.87 19.96
N ASN A 1202 19.96 6.25 19.96
CA ASN A 1202 20.65 7.30 20.74
C ASN A 1202 21.02 6.98 22.22
N PRO A 1203 22.27 6.57 22.49
CA PRO A 1203 22.85 6.65 23.83
C PRO A 1203 23.26 8.09 24.16
N VAL A 1204 22.79 8.63 25.30
CA VAL A 1204 23.17 9.96 25.79
C VAL A 1204 24.49 9.89 26.54
N TRP A 1205 25.54 10.54 26.02
CA TRP A 1205 26.85 10.66 26.66
C TRP A 1205 26.87 11.88 27.60
N THR A 1206 27.34 11.71 28.84
CA THR A 1206 27.48 12.82 29.79
C THR A 1206 28.96 13.23 29.95
N PRO A 1207 29.30 14.53 29.80
CA PRO A 1207 30.66 15.01 29.98
C PRO A 1207 31.07 14.94 31.47
N VAL A 1208 32.28 14.48 31.74
CA VAL A 1208 32.85 14.49 33.10
C VAL A 1208 33.39 15.90 33.35
N ALA A 1209 32.79 16.62 34.30
CA ALA A 1209 32.98 18.04 34.50
C ALA A 1209 34.46 18.46 34.68
N THR A 1210 34.93 19.33 33.80
CA THR A 1210 35.73 20.52 34.16
C THR A 1210 35.26 21.67 33.26
N ASN A 1211 34.82 22.75 33.90
CA ASN A 1211 34.08 23.88 33.35
C ASN A 1211 34.71 24.48 32.08
N ASN A 1212 33.94 24.53 30.98
CA ASN A 1212 34.02 25.44 29.81
C ASN A 1212 33.75 24.75 28.45
N VAL A 1213 32.58 24.13 28.29
CA VAL A 1213 32.11 23.70 26.95
C VAL A 1213 30.91 24.56 26.55
N THR A 1214 31.02 25.30 25.45
CA THR A 1214 29.93 26.17 24.95
C THR A 1214 28.88 25.36 24.19
N THR A 1215 27.61 25.80 24.21
CA THR A 1215 26.46 25.10 23.59
C THR A 1215 26.66 24.78 22.10
N ASN A 1216 27.39 25.63 21.37
CA ASN A 1216 27.71 25.42 19.94
C ASN A 1216 28.70 24.27 19.70
N GLN A 1217 29.59 23.95 20.65
CA GLN A 1217 30.50 22.82 20.51
C GLN A 1217 29.81 21.49 20.79
N LEU A 1218 28.84 21.48 21.72
CA LEU A 1218 28.00 20.29 21.99
C LEU A 1218 27.11 19.92 20.78
N GLN A 1219 26.52 20.91 20.10
CA GLN A 1219 25.69 20.67 18.92
C GLN A 1219 26.49 20.13 17.72
N ARG A 1220 27.78 20.47 17.61
CA ARG A 1220 28.66 19.96 16.55
C ARG A 1220 29.07 18.52 16.79
N PHE A 1221 29.17 18.11 18.06
CA PHE A 1221 29.44 16.72 18.48
C PHE A 1221 28.25 15.79 18.22
N TYR A 1222 26.99 16.24 18.38
CA TYR A 1222 25.82 15.41 18.06
C TYR A 1222 25.53 15.26 16.56
N ARG A 1223 26.18 16.03 15.69
CA ARG A 1223 26.01 15.97 14.22
C ARG A 1223 27.10 15.15 13.50
N LEU A 1224 28.23 14.91 14.15
CA LEU A 1224 29.29 13.99 13.71
C LEU A 1224 28.98 12.59 14.23
#